data_AF-A0AAJ4X993-F1
#
_entry.id   AF-A0AAJ4X993-F1
#
_cell.length_a   1.000
_cell.length_b   1.000
_cell.length_c   1.000
_cell.angle_alpha   90.00
_cell.angle_beta   90.00
_cell.angle_gamma   90.00
#
_symmetry.space_group_name_H-M   'P 1'
#
loop_
_entity.id
_entity.type
_entity.pdbx_description
1 polymer ?
#
loop_
_entity_poly.entity_id
_entity_poly.type
_entity_poly.pdbx_seq_one_letter_code
_entity_poly.pdbx_strand_id
1 'polypeptide(L)'
;MKIIFKSVLLLCTICLASLNCSAQEYLKEFLNHLTPLSPEAASIQKFGNMPSDLNTGTPIINVPVYSYTNKDLNLNVNLNYSAGGVKVDEIASSVGIGWSLEAGGIISRSVRGTYDELNLNGFLNSSSLPSSELLGNRPISEYDRPFNKMHQNRLDSQNDVFSYSFGGSSGLFYLGKNNDIIVAPQRKIKIEKTIATIEGKQLISKFEITDETGRKFIFEAFEVSTIHSGSENSTYTSSWYLTQIVSSNLMDKIIITYSDVTLNSFDSYRTSSERRLAITGGGLISSTQLVSQSIRAKRIAQINFPNGIKVDFIYNTSNRVDLPGDKSLVKIAVTDPNLGERGAILTQDNSLNRLTLKSVLKYGKNSTVVEKPYEFTYHSPLPAKLSFQQDHWGYYNSNGVNNLIPAETFNGHVGGLSSLPGGNREVDPIRCLAGSMTKIIYPSGGSTVFEFGPNIANHDWHLKNQGYVGGIRINRMLDYDTVSATPVSIKVYEYLLNDGTTSSGEIGIYPLYSQAVYYEAADPFLEMNHVYSSQTPNYIIRSNSTVDNLVYLKGSPVSYSRVIEKIYGNSTGNYKGKIVRTYSPLSVSRSAYFPQVPQVLQSWNSGLLLSEMVYNAQEKLVRKSENTYNHIDDNFYSNSTRRENFRNQVISPVMFRSSSTSPQIDPNGSPVYFVMSEFFPYSGRTHLIKEVNTEYDPLGLEVVSTVKSSGFDGNYYYKICDTLKDSKSSLLITKYKYNPDLSLLAGTQYDVYREMVGKNIINRPVETLVSRGSIPIHYQSLEYSKNILGYYFVNNIKEGKTTASISSSYSFQSHDSYGNPREVRSLGMPVTVYLWGYGGHYPIAKIENSTYAEVIGALGSNATTILNSLNSSTVSDATIDTHMTTLRNSLKNARVTSYTYGALVGMTSMTDPRGNKESYQYDGFQRLKSVLDFSNNILKNYQYNYRTN
;
A
#
# COMPACT_ATOMS: atom_id res chain seq x y z
N MET A 1 37.03 -26.08 -12.24
CA MET A 1 36.75 -26.96 -11.08
C MET A 1 36.92 -26.28 -9.71
N LYS A 2 38.03 -25.60 -9.40
CA LYS A 2 38.23 -24.87 -8.11
C LYS A 2 37.37 -23.59 -7.92
N ILE A 3 36.91 -22.94 -9.00
CA ILE A 3 36.02 -21.76 -8.95
C ILE A 3 34.58 -22.18 -8.62
N ILE A 4 34.13 -23.32 -9.15
CA ILE A 4 32.79 -23.90 -8.89
C ILE A 4 32.68 -24.36 -7.43
N PHE A 5 33.74 -24.91 -6.84
CA PHE A 5 33.76 -25.29 -5.41
C PHE A 5 33.68 -24.07 -4.46
N LYS A 6 34.25 -22.92 -4.83
CA LYS A 6 34.10 -21.68 -4.05
C LYS A 6 32.69 -21.09 -4.21
N SER A 7 32.09 -21.16 -5.40
CA SER A 7 30.70 -20.74 -5.64
C SER A 7 29.68 -21.63 -4.93
N VAL A 8 29.90 -22.94 -4.85
CA VAL A 8 29.03 -23.91 -4.15
C VAL A 8 29.16 -23.77 -2.62
N LEU A 9 30.35 -23.48 -2.09
CA LEU A 9 30.53 -23.21 -0.65
C LEU A 9 29.95 -21.84 -0.24
N LEU A 10 30.07 -20.84 -1.12
CA LEU A 10 29.47 -19.50 -0.93
C LEU A 10 27.94 -19.55 -1.06
N LEU A 11 27.37 -20.38 -1.95
CA LEU A 11 25.92 -20.59 -2.04
C LEU A 11 25.36 -21.44 -0.90
N CYS A 12 26.06 -22.46 -0.41
CA CYS A 12 25.62 -23.18 0.80
C CYS A 12 25.66 -22.27 2.05
N THR A 13 26.60 -21.33 2.14
CA THR A 13 26.60 -20.32 3.20
C THR A 13 25.59 -19.19 2.98
N ILE A 14 25.27 -18.82 1.73
CA ILE A 14 24.18 -17.89 1.39
C ILE A 14 22.80 -18.54 1.60
N CYS A 15 22.64 -19.85 1.36
CA CYS A 15 21.41 -20.61 1.62
C CYS A 15 21.20 -20.91 3.12
N LEU A 16 22.29 -21.01 3.89
CA LEU A 16 22.25 -20.98 5.36
C LEU A 16 21.97 -19.57 5.90
N ALA A 17 22.40 -18.51 5.20
CA ALA A 17 22.11 -17.12 5.54
C ALA A 17 20.71 -16.65 5.09
N SER A 18 20.09 -17.31 4.11
CA SER A 18 18.72 -17.05 3.63
C SER A 18 17.64 -17.75 4.48
N LEU A 19 18.05 -18.43 5.55
CA LEU A 19 17.18 -18.94 6.61
C LEU A 19 17.30 -18.02 7.85
N ASN A 20 17.07 -16.72 7.69
CA ASN A 20 16.61 -15.93 8.83
C ASN A 20 15.12 -16.25 8.99
N CYS A 21 14.84 -17.21 9.87
CA CYS A 21 13.51 -17.62 10.34
C CYS A 21 12.81 -16.42 11.02
N SER A 22 11.50 -16.20 10.90
CA SER A 22 10.86 -15.00 11.49
C SER A 22 11.04 -14.83 13.01
N ALA A 23 11.26 -15.91 13.77
CA ALA A 23 11.60 -15.84 15.19
C ALA A 23 13.10 -15.62 15.43
N GLN A 24 13.95 -16.17 14.56
CA GLN A 24 15.40 -15.92 14.58
C GLN A 24 15.73 -14.53 14.05
N GLU A 25 14.91 -13.98 13.16
CA GLU A 25 14.94 -12.62 12.63
C GLU A 25 14.45 -11.66 13.70
N TYR A 26 13.35 -11.95 14.41
CA TYR A 26 12.96 -11.18 15.61
C TYR A 26 14.02 -11.25 16.71
N LEU A 27 14.60 -12.42 17.00
CA LEU A 27 15.68 -12.54 17.99
C LEU A 27 16.94 -11.79 17.52
N LYS A 28 17.33 -11.95 16.26
CA LYS A 28 18.49 -11.28 15.68
C LYS A 28 18.27 -9.79 15.64
N GLU A 29 17.09 -9.31 15.29
CA GLU A 29 16.68 -7.91 15.36
C GLU A 29 16.72 -7.41 16.82
N PHE A 30 16.13 -8.17 17.74
CA PHE A 30 16.16 -7.89 19.18
C PHE A 30 17.59 -7.84 19.76
N LEU A 31 18.47 -8.78 19.40
CA LEU A 31 19.87 -8.83 19.83
C LEU A 31 20.74 -7.81 19.09
N ASN A 32 20.46 -7.53 17.81
CA ASN A 32 21.07 -6.44 17.04
C ASN A 32 20.69 -5.08 17.63
N HIS A 33 19.55 -4.94 18.31
CA HIS A 33 19.25 -3.72 19.06
C HIS A 33 20.14 -3.57 20.30
N LEU A 34 20.71 -4.64 20.85
CA LEU A 34 21.63 -4.59 22.01
C LEU A 34 23.06 -4.24 21.60
N THR A 35 23.44 -4.51 20.35
CA THR A 35 24.78 -4.24 19.83
C THR A 35 24.66 -3.40 18.56
N PRO A 36 25.09 -2.13 18.58
CA PRO A 36 24.90 -1.27 17.42
C PRO A 36 25.56 -1.87 16.18
N LEU A 37 24.82 -1.93 15.08
CA LEU A 37 25.36 -2.28 13.77
C LEU A 37 26.48 -1.30 13.41
N SER A 38 27.59 -1.81 12.87
CA SER A 38 28.64 -0.93 12.38
C SER A 38 28.09 -0.04 11.25
N PRO A 39 28.53 1.22 11.14
CA PRO A 39 28.10 2.14 10.09
C PRO A 39 28.23 1.57 8.67
N GLU A 40 29.22 0.73 8.43
CA GLU A 40 29.41 0.02 7.17
C GLU A 40 28.25 -0.94 6.89
N ALA A 41 27.90 -1.80 7.86
CA ALA A 41 26.81 -2.76 7.74
C ALA A 41 25.45 -2.07 7.56
N ALA A 42 25.24 -0.95 8.26
CA ALA A 42 24.03 -0.13 8.14
C ALA A 42 23.91 0.56 6.76
N SER A 43 25.03 0.91 6.11
CA SER A 43 25.04 1.55 4.80
C SER A 43 24.70 0.60 3.63
N ILE A 44 25.02 -0.69 3.77
CA ILE A 44 24.79 -1.72 2.75
C ILE A 44 23.28 -2.03 2.58
N GLN A 45 22.48 -1.85 3.63
CA GLN A 45 21.02 -2.08 3.59
C GLN A 45 20.23 -1.02 2.80
N LYS A 46 20.83 0.12 2.44
CA LYS A 46 20.13 1.27 1.83
C LYS A 46 20.02 1.22 0.30
N PHE A 47 20.61 0.23 -0.37
CA PHE A 47 20.68 0.19 -1.84
C PHE A 47 20.26 -1.17 -2.39
N GLY A 48 18.99 -1.27 -2.81
CA GLY A 48 18.41 -2.44 -3.47
C GLY A 48 17.59 -2.01 -4.68
N ASN A 49 17.68 -2.80 -5.75
CA ASN A 49 17.04 -2.64 -7.06
C ASN A 49 15.64 -2.01 -7.02
N MET A 50 15.34 -1.11 -7.97
CA MET A 50 13.94 -0.71 -8.21
C MET A 50 13.15 -1.95 -8.62
N PRO A 51 12.18 -2.41 -7.82
CA PRO A 51 11.25 -3.43 -8.27
C PRO A 51 10.39 -2.82 -9.37
N SER A 52 9.97 -3.63 -10.33
CA SER A 52 8.95 -3.23 -11.31
C SER A 52 7.75 -4.13 -11.09
N ASP A 53 6.55 -3.55 -10.96
CA ASP A 53 5.31 -4.33 -10.89
C ASP A 53 4.87 -4.69 -12.31
N LEU A 54 5.65 -5.58 -12.92
CA LEU A 54 5.63 -5.83 -14.36
C LEU A 54 4.29 -6.34 -14.87
N ASN A 55 3.47 -6.94 -14.02
CA ASN A 55 2.14 -7.41 -14.42
C ASN A 55 1.23 -6.24 -14.85
N THR A 56 1.49 -5.00 -14.46
CA THR A 56 0.75 -3.83 -14.96
C THR A 56 1.46 -3.10 -16.10
N GLY A 57 2.69 -3.48 -16.42
CA GLY A 57 3.52 -2.79 -17.40
C GLY A 57 4.02 -1.42 -16.95
N THR A 58 3.95 -1.08 -15.66
CA THR A 58 4.39 0.22 -15.14
C THR A 58 5.71 0.12 -14.36
N PRO A 59 6.71 0.98 -14.64
CA PRO A 59 7.93 1.06 -13.83
C PRO A 59 7.66 1.80 -12.51
N ILE A 60 8.32 1.38 -11.43
CA ILE A 60 8.28 2.09 -10.13
C ILE A 60 9.37 3.17 -10.15
N ILE A 61 8.96 4.43 -10.00
CA ILE A 61 9.87 5.58 -9.97
C ILE A 61 9.62 6.36 -8.69
N ASN A 62 10.68 6.54 -7.89
CA ASN A 62 10.61 7.32 -6.65
C ASN A 62 11.87 8.15 -6.41
N VAL A 63 11.68 9.28 -5.71
CA VAL A 63 12.75 10.15 -5.22
C VAL A 63 12.69 10.16 -3.69
N PRO A 64 13.57 9.41 -3.01
CA PRO A 64 13.59 9.39 -1.55
C PRO A 64 14.13 10.72 -1.01
N VAL A 65 13.44 11.29 -0.02
CA VAL A 65 13.84 12.54 0.66
C VAL A 65 14.36 12.24 2.05
N TYR A 66 13.60 11.46 2.83
CA TYR A 66 13.96 11.12 4.20
C TYR A 66 13.32 9.79 4.63
N SER A 67 13.93 9.08 5.57
CA SER A 67 13.42 7.82 6.13
C SER A 67 13.72 7.79 7.61
N TYR A 68 12.68 7.54 8.41
CA TYR A 68 12.78 7.32 9.84
C TYR A 68 12.51 5.86 10.16
N THR A 69 13.34 5.27 11.02
CA THR A 69 13.10 3.91 11.55
C THR A 69 13.65 3.84 12.97
N ASN A 70 12.85 3.28 13.87
CA ASN A 70 13.31 2.81 15.17
C ASN A 70 12.80 1.36 15.40
N LYS A 71 12.92 0.85 16.63
CA LYS A 71 12.53 -0.53 16.99
C LYS A 71 11.08 -0.91 16.62
N ASP A 72 10.14 0.03 16.72
CA ASP A 72 8.71 -0.23 16.52
C ASP A 72 8.11 0.55 15.33
N LEU A 73 8.63 1.74 15.04
CA LEU A 73 8.05 2.73 14.13
C LEU A 73 8.94 2.96 12.91
N ASN A 74 8.31 3.04 11.74
CA ASN A 74 8.93 3.41 10.48
C ASN A 74 8.03 4.40 9.73
N LEU A 75 8.61 5.44 9.15
CA LEU A 75 7.93 6.31 8.18
C LEU A 75 8.94 6.84 7.15
N ASN A 76 8.59 6.67 5.87
CA ASN A 76 9.35 7.25 4.74
C ASN A 76 8.71 8.55 4.28
N VAL A 77 9.56 9.45 3.76
CA VAL A 77 9.19 10.67 3.04
C VAL A 77 9.82 10.59 1.65
N ASN A 78 8.98 10.37 0.64
CA ASN A 78 9.39 10.15 -0.74
C ASN A 78 8.38 10.77 -1.72
N LEU A 79 8.89 11.14 -2.89
CA LEU A 79 8.06 11.51 -4.04
C LEU A 79 7.94 10.27 -4.93
N ASN A 80 6.73 9.85 -5.25
CA ASN A 80 6.46 8.69 -6.10
C ASN A 80 5.81 9.13 -7.41
N TYR A 81 6.21 8.55 -8.53
CA TYR A 81 5.62 8.83 -9.84
C TYR A 81 4.79 7.63 -10.32
N SER A 82 3.56 7.88 -10.75
CA SER A 82 2.67 6.89 -11.35
C SER A 82 2.87 6.84 -12.86
N ALA A 83 3.48 5.76 -13.37
CA ALA A 83 3.84 5.61 -14.77
C ALA A 83 2.75 4.93 -15.64
N GLY A 84 1.49 4.89 -15.18
CA GLY A 84 0.35 4.28 -15.89
C GLY A 84 -0.28 5.17 -16.97
N GLY A 85 0.22 6.40 -17.14
CA GLY A 85 -0.37 7.44 -18.00
C GLY A 85 -1.16 8.44 -17.19
N VAL A 86 -1.50 9.58 -17.80
CA VAL A 86 -2.22 10.67 -17.14
C VAL A 86 -3.60 10.86 -17.76
N LYS A 87 -4.63 10.91 -16.92
CA LYS A 87 -6.02 11.14 -17.40
C LYS A 87 -6.27 12.62 -17.68
N VAL A 88 -7.20 12.92 -18.59
CA VAL A 88 -7.56 14.29 -18.98
C VAL A 88 -8.08 15.11 -17.78
N ASP A 89 -8.93 14.48 -16.98
CA ASP A 89 -9.58 15.08 -15.81
C ASP A 89 -8.70 15.04 -14.54
N GLU A 90 -7.51 14.42 -14.63
CA GLU A 90 -6.63 14.24 -13.48
C GLU A 90 -6.17 15.59 -12.90
N ILE A 91 -6.27 15.69 -11.58
CA ILE A 91 -5.81 16.87 -10.83
C ILE A 91 -4.40 16.57 -10.33
N ALA A 92 -3.45 17.43 -10.69
CA ALA A 92 -2.09 17.32 -10.19
C ALA A 92 -2.07 17.46 -8.66
N SER A 93 -1.22 16.67 -7.99
CA SER A 93 -0.95 16.86 -6.57
C SER A 93 -0.23 18.19 -6.33
N SER A 94 0.00 18.56 -5.06
CA SER A 94 0.83 19.73 -4.73
C SER A 94 2.28 19.60 -5.21
N VAL A 95 2.73 18.39 -5.55
CA VAL A 95 4.07 18.13 -6.10
C VAL A 95 4.10 18.35 -7.61
N GLY A 96 3.10 17.81 -8.32
CA GLY A 96 2.97 17.87 -9.77
C GLY A 96 2.14 16.70 -10.33
N ILE A 97 1.76 16.79 -11.60
CA ILE A 97 0.95 15.77 -12.29
C ILE A 97 1.70 14.43 -12.35
N GLY A 98 1.00 13.33 -12.09
CA GLY A 98 1.57 11.99 -11.97
C GLY A 98 2.46 11.76 -10.74
N TRP A 99 2.82 12.80 -9.98
CA TRP A 99 3.60 12.69 -8.74
C TRP A 99 2.71 12.70 -7.50
N SER A 100 3.08 11.93 -6.49
CA SER A 100 2.48 11.97 -5.16
C SER A 100 3.55 12.05 -4.08
N LEU A 101 3.21 12.69 -2.96
CA LEU A 101 4.02 12.71 -1.75
C LEU A 101 3.58 11.55 -0.84
N GLU A 102 4.49 10.63 -0.57
CA GLU A 102 4.31 9.63 0.47
C GLU A 102 5.01 10.14 1.74
N ALA A 103 4.23 10.58 2.73
CA ALA A 103 4.72 11.15 3.98
C ALA A 103 3.73 10.97 5.15
N GLY A 104 2.76 10.08 5.01
CA GLY A 104 1.67 9.89 5.97
C GLY A 104 0.80 8.70 5.60
N GLY A 105 -0.48 8.79 5.94
CA GLY A 105 -1.47 7.79 5.58
C GLY A 105 -2.83 8.42 5.42
N ILE A 106 -3.72 7.75 4.70
CA ILE A 106 -5.06 8.23 4.42
C ILE A 106 -6.06 7.08 4.46
N ILE A 107 -7.25 7.37 4.96
CA ILE A 107 -8.47 6.62 4.70
C ILE A 107 -9.33 7.50 3.82
N SER A 108 -9.77 7.01 2.66
CA SER A 108 -10.70 7.72 1.78
C SER A 108 -11.97 6.92 1.57
N ARG A 109 -13.08 7.59 1.29
CA ARG A 109 -14.41 7.01 1.18
C ARG A 109 -14.99 7.24 -0.21
N SER A 110 -15.50 6.19 -0.83
CA SER A 110 -16.40 6.27 -1.98
C SER A 110 -17.83 6.09 -1.49
N VAL A 111 -18.63 7.15 -1.56
CA VAL A 111 -20.04 7.11 -1.15
C VAL A 111 -20.89 6.39 -2.20
N ARG A 112 -21.78 5.49 -1.77
CA ARG A 112 -22.74 4.76 -2.61
C ARG A 112 -24.16 5.04 -2.13
N GLY A 113 -24.87 5.91 -2.84
CA GLY A 113 -26.17 6.39 -2.38
C GLY A 113 -25.98 7.56 -1.40
N THR A 114 -26.23 7.32 -0.12
CA THR A 114 -26.00 8.32 0.93
C THR A 114 -24.80 7.93 1.78
N TYR A 115 -24.44 8.73 2.78
CA TYR A 115 -23.34 8.37 3.68
C TYR A 115 -23.84 7.44 4.79
N ASP A 116 -23.18 6.29 4.95
CA ASP A 116 -23.43 5.24 5.94
C ASP A 116 -23.94 5.70 7.33
N GLU A 117 -23.31 6.71 7.94
CA GLU A 117 -23.60 7.18 9.30
C GLU A 117 -24.74 8.21 9.39
N LEU A 118 -25.44 8.51 8.30
CA LEU A 118 -26.59 9.41 8.29
C LEU A 118 -27.64 8.92 9.31
N ASN A 119 -28.15 9.85 10.13
CA ASN A 119 -29.12 9.51 11.15
C ASN A 119 -30.44 8.99 10.52
N LEU A 120 -30.97 7.89 11.07
CA LEU A 120 -32.18 7.15 10.64
C LEU A 120 -32.14 6.52 9.23
N ASN A 121 -31.47 7.17 8.27
CA ASN A 121 -31.58 6.80 6.85
C ASN A 121 -30.28 6.24 6.26
N GLY A 122 -29.12 6.46 6.88
CA GLY A 122 -27.85 5.91 6.42
C GLY A 122 -27.76 4.39 6.65
N PHE A 123 -26.92 3.71 5.89
CA PHE A 123 -26.81 2.25 5.91
C PHE A 123 -26.63 1.67 7.33
N LEU A 124 -25.84 2.33 8.19
CA LEU A 124 -25.54 1.86 9.55
C LEU A 124 -26.71 2.02 10.52
N ASN A 125 -27.55 3.01 10.29
CA ASN A 125 -28.61 3.43 11.22
C ASN A 125 -30.02 3.07 10.73
N SER A 126 -30.15 2.57 9.50
CA SER A 126 -31.42 2.17 8.92
C SER A 126 -31.91 0.81 9.43
N SER A 127 -33.22 0.57 9.36
CA SER A 127 -33.80 -0.76 9.58
C SER A 127 -33.28 -1.78 8.55
N SER A 128 -33.43 -3.08 8.83
CA SER A 128 -33.11 -4.13 7.85
C SER A 128 -33.77 -3.86 6.49
N LEU A 129 -33.02 -4.10 5.43
CA LEU A 129 -33.51 -3.95 4.06
C LEU A 129 -34.57 -5.04 3.78
N PRO A 130 -35.57 -4.78 2.93
CA PRO A 130 -36.62 -5.75 2.62
C PRO A 130 -36.03 -7.02 2.00
N SER A 131 -36.36 -8.20 2.51
CA SER A 131 -35.79 -9.48 2.02
C SER A 131 -36.40 -10.01 0.72
N SER A 132 -37.40 -9.31 0.15
CA SER A 132 -38.04 -9.67 -1.11
C SER A 132 -38.64 -8.46 -1.80
N GLU A 133 -38.86 -8.57 -3.11
CA GLU A 133 -39.53 -7.54 -3.90
C GLU A 133 -40.94 -7.22 -3.38
N LEU A 134 -41.66 -8.24 -2.90
CA LEU A 134 -42.98 -8.07 -2.29
C LEU A 134 -42.94 -7.13 -1.08
N LEU A 135 -41.93 -7.29 -0.22
CA LEU A 135 -41.76 -6.46 0.97
C LEU A 135 -41.25 -5.06 0.61
N GLY A 136 -40.35 -4.95 -0.37
CA GLY A 136 -39.80 -3.66 -0.78
C GLY A 136 -40.81 -2.77 -1.52
N ASN A 137 -41.77 -3.38 -2.20
CA ASN A 137 -42.87 -2.69 -2.89
C ASN A 137 -44.12 -2.47 -2.01
N ARG A 138 -44.11 -2.81 -0.72
CA ARG A 138 -45.23 -2.58 0.21
C ARG A 138 -44.85 -1.62 1.34
N PRO A 139 -45.81 -0.92 1.99
CA PRO A 139 -47.27 -0.95 1.81
C PRO A 139 -47.74 -0.17 0.56
N ILE A 140 -49.07 -0.05 0.35
CA ILE A 140 -49.63 0.64 -0.83
C ILE A 140 -49.18 2.11 -0.93
N SER A 141 -48.98 2.80 0.20
CA SER A 141 -48.46 4.18 0.24
C SER A 141 -47.05 4.25 -0.38
N GLU A 142 -46.94 4.85 -1.57
CA GLU A 142 -45.65 5.03 -2.27
C GLU A 142 -44.63 5.80 -1.44
N TYR A 143 -45.08 6.73 -0.60
CA TYR A 143 -44.21 7.47 0.30
C TYR A 143 -43.54 6.57 1.34
N ASP A 144 -44.21 5.50 1.76
CA ASP A 144 -43.76 4.63 2.85
C ASP A 144 -43.01 3.38 2.40
N ARG A 145 -43.13 2.99 1.13
CA ARG A 145 -42.46 1.82 0.54
C ARG A 145 -40.93 1.91 0.69
N PRO A 146 -40.26 0.85 1.15
CA PRO A 146 -38.80 0.82 1.21
C PRO A 146 -38.12 1.15 -0.12
N PHE A 147 -38.57 0.59 -1.24
CA PHE A 147 -37.95 0.84 -2.55
C PHE A 147 -38.17 2.26 -3.06
N ASN A 148 -39.34 2.86 -2.84
CA ASN A 148 -39.53 4.28 -3.17
C ASN A 148 -38.68 5.20 -2.28
N LYS A 149 -38.49 4.85 -1.00
CA LYS A 149 -37.56 5.56 -0.11
C LYS A 149 -36.12 5.46 -0.62
N MET A 150 -35.68 4.27 -1.05
CA MET A 150 -34.35 4.08 -1.65
C MET A 150 -34.18 4.89 -2.93
N HIS A 151 -35.14 4.81 -3.86
CA HIS A 151 -35.12 5.54 -5.12
C HIS A 151 -35.04 7.07 -4.92
N GLN A 152 -35.63 7.57 -3.85
CA GLN A 152 -35.64 8.99 -3.48
C GLN A 152 -34.50 9.37 -2.52
N ASN A 153 -33.49 8.50 -2.32
CA ASN A 153 -32.39 8.70 -1.37
C ASN A 153 -32.82 8.98 0.09
N ARG A 154 -34.02 8.54 0.49
CA ARG A 154 -34.54 8.61 1.86
C ARG A 154 -34.21 7.37 2.70
N LEU A 155 -33.68 6.32 2.08
CA LEU A 155 -33.22 5.10 2.74
C LEU A 155 -31.99 4.58 1.98
N ASP A 156 -30.88 4.43 2.66
CA ASP A 156 -29.68 3.88 2.05
C ASP A 156 -29.74 2.36 1.94
N SER A 157 -29.37 1.85 0.77
CA SER A 157 -29.38 0.41 0.46
C SER A 157 -27.99 -0.15 0.20
N GLN A 158 -26.94 0.66 0.26
CA GLN A 158 -25.58 0.25 -0.05
C GLN A 158 -24.58 0.75 0.97
N ASN A 159 -23.58 -0.07 1.27
CA ASN A 159 -22.43 0.29 2.06
C ASN A 159 -21.51 1.20 1.28
N ASP A 160 -20.96 2.17 1.97
CA ASP A 160 -19.80 2.89 1.46
C ASP A 160 -18.55 2.02 1.45
N VAL A 161 -17.64 2.37 0.53
CA VAL A 161 -16.35 1.70 0.40
C VAL A 161 -15.26 2.59 0.96
N PHE A 162 -14.62 2.14 2.03
CA PHE A 162 -13.47 2.82 2.61
C PHE A 162 -12.19 2.18 2.07
N SER A 163 -11.24 2.99 1.61
CA SER A 163 -9.90 2.54 1.26
C SER A 163 -8.89 3.13 2.23
N TYR A 164 -7.91 2.35 2.66
CA TYR A 164 -6.83 2.80 3.54
C TYR A 164 -5.47 2.58 2.89
N SER A 165 -4.53 3.47 3.19
CA SER A 165 -3.10 3.32 2.88
C SER A 165 -2.27 4.03 3.94
N PHE A 166 -1.44 3.28 4.67
CA PHE A 166 -0.55 3.80 5.71
C PHE A 166 0.55 2.78 6.05
N GLY A 167 1.76 3.23 6.42
CA GLY A 167 2.78 2.35 7.01
C GLY A 167 3.10 1.08 6.19
N GLY A 168 3.06 1.17 4.85
CA GLY A 168 3.24 0.03 3.93
C GLY A 168 2.05 -0.94 3.85
N SER A 169 0.92 -0.62 4.47
CA SER A 169 -0.33 -1.38 4.47
C SER A 169 -1.42 -0.64 3.70
N SER A 170 -2.11 -1.34 2.81
CA SER A 170 -3.27 -0.79 2.09
C SER A 170 -4.37 -1.82 1.88
N GLY A 171 -5.60 -1.37 1.71
CA GLY A 171 -6.74 -2.23 1.42
C GLY A 171 -8.05 -1.47 1.45
N LEU A 172 -9.15 -2.22 1.42
CA LEU A 172 -10.51 -1.73 1.58
C LEU A 172 -11.11 -2.22 2.89
N PHE A 173 -12.11 -1.51 3.40
CA PHE A 173 -13.01 -2.04 4.42
C PHE A 173 -14.43 -1.48 4.25
N TYR A 174 -15.39 -2.18 4.84
CA TYR A 174 -16.81 -1.88 4.80
C TYR A 174 -17.35 -1.85 6.23
N LEU A 175 -18.21 -0.89 6.54
CA LEU A 175 -18.85 -0.76 7.84
C LEU A 175 -20.24 -1.38 7.79
N GLY A 176 -20.44 -2.49 8.51
CA GLY A 176 -21.74 -3.12 8.66
C GLY A 176 -22.50 -2.60 9.87
N LYS A 177 -23.77 -3.00 9.96
CA LYS A 177 -24.60 -2.75 11.15
C LYS A 177 -23.96 -3.37 12.40
N ASN A 178 -24.32 -2.87 13.59
CA ASN A 178 -23.77 -3.33 14.88
C ASN A 178 -22.24 -3.21 15.02
N ASN A 179 -21.62 -2.27 14.29
CA ASN A 179 -20.16 -2.08 14.23
C ASN A 179 -19.37 -3.26 13.64
N ASP A 180 -20.02 -4.14 12.88
CA ASP A 180 -19.30 -5.17 12.14
C ASP A 180 -18.43 -4.54 11.05
N ILE A 181 -17.28 -5.18 10.79
CA ILE A 181 -16.33 -4.72 9.76
C ILE A 181 -15.89 -5.89 8.90
N ILE A 182 -15.82 -5.65 7.59
CA ILE A 182 -15.16 -6.53 6.62
C ILE A 182 -13.96 -5.77 6.08
N VAL A 183 -12.77 -6.38 6.11
CA VAL A 183 -11.52 -5.83 5.56
C VAL A 183 -11.11 -6.68 4.36
N ALA A 184 -10.73 -6.06 3.24
CA ALA A 184 -10.32 -6.71 1.99
C ALA A 184 -8.95 -6.16 1.50
N PRO A 185 -7.88 -6.98 1.39
CA PRO A 185 -7.84 -8.39 1.76
C PRO A 185 -8.10 -8.60 3.25
N GLN A 186 -8.53 -9.81 3.63
CA GLN A 186 -8.72 -10.17 5.03
C GLN A 186 -7.44 -9.90 5.81
N ARG A 187 -7.57 -9.24 6.97
CA ARG A 187 -6.51 -9.02 7.95
C ARG A 187 -7.10 -9.06 9.34
N LYS A 188 -6.27 -9.27 10.35
CA LYS A 188 -6.66 -9.15 11.76
C LYS A 188 -6.22 -7.82 12.35
N ILE A 189 -6.48 -6.76 11.60
CA ILE A 189 -6.38 -5.39 12.11
C ILE A 189 -7.66 -5.05 12.87
N LYS A 190 -7.54 -4.27 13.92
CA LYS A 190 -8.69 -3.71 14.65
C LYS A 190 -8.98 -2.32 14.11
N ILE A 191 -10.21 -2.05 13.70
CA ILE A 191 -10.64 -0.73 13.20
C ILE A 191 -11.73 -0.19 14.13
N GLU A 192 -11.53 1.03 14.64
CA GLU A 192 -12.46 1.74 15.51
C GLU A 192 -12.79 3.10 14.89
N LYS A 193 -14.03 3.57 15.07
CA LYS A 193 -14.52 4.85 14.52
C LYS A 193 -15.10 5.73 15.61
N THR A 194 -15.00 7.05 15.43
CA THR A 194 -15.68 8.04 16.27
C THR A 194 -16.56 8.93 15.39
N ILE A 195 -17.78 9.18 15.84
CA ILE A 195 -18.73 10.10 15.20
C ILE A 195 -18.79 11.38 16.03
N ALA A 196 -18.81 12.54 15.37
CA ALA A 196 -18.96 13.84 16.01
C ALA A 196 -19.86 14.76 15.18
N THR A 197 -20.36 15.81 15.82
CA THR A 197 -21.10 16.88 15.13
C THR A 197 -20.12 17.76 14.34
N ILE A 198 -20.13 17.65 13.02
CA ILE A 198 -19.35 18.46 12.08
C ILE A 198 -20.33 19.20 11.18
N GLU A 199 -20.27 20.53 11.15
CA GLU A 199 -21.22 21.38 10.40
C GLU A 199 -22.71 21.07 10.67
N GLY A 200 -23.04 20.76 11.93
CA GLY A 200 -24.41 20.41 12.33
C GLY A 200 -24.86 19.01 11.93
N LYS A 201 -23.98 18.19 11.31
CA LYS A 201 -24.27 16.80 10.92
C LYS A 201 -23.47 15.81 11.77
N GLN A 202 -24.05 14.64 12.07
CA GLN A 202 -23.30 13.53 12.65
C GLN A 202 -22.46 12.89 11.56
N LEU A 203 -21.15 13.05 11.62
CA LEU A 203 -20.20 12.53 10.64
C LEU A 203 -19.06 11.80 11.34
N ILE A 204 -18.49 10.80 10.68
CA ILE A 204 -17.29 10.14 11.20
C ILE A 204 -16.14 11.16 11.21
N SER A 205 -15.55 11.38 12.38
CA SER A 205 -14.49 12.36 12.62
C SER A 205 -13.12 11.73 12.80
N LYS A 206 -13.08 10.45 13.20
CA LYS A 206 -11.84 9.75 13.52
C LYS A 206 -11.92 8.26 13.21
N PHE A 207 -10.81 7.72 12.74
CA PHE A 207 -10.53 6.28 12.74
C PHE A 207 -9.27 5.96 13.55
N GLU A 208 -9.29 4.82 14.22
CA GLU A 208 -8.10 4.22 14.85
C GLU A 208 -7.93 2.81 14.31
N ILE A 209 -6.77 2.54 13.72
CA ILE A 209 -6.41 1.20 13.23
C ILE A 209 -5.27 0.65 14.09
N THR A 210 -5.48 -0.50 14.73
CA THR A 210 -4.42 -1.25 15.41
C THR A 210 -4.00 -2.42 14.55
N ASP A 211 -2.73 -2.48 14.17
CA ASP A 211 -2.19 -3.57 13.35
C ASP A 211 -1.96 -4.86 14.16
N GLU A 212 -1.57 -5.95 13.50
CA GLU A 212 -1.34 -7.26 14.12
C GLU A 212 -0.12 -7.31 15.09
N THR A 213 0.63 -6.21 15.18
CA THR A 213 1.78 -6.04 16.08
C THR A 213 1.47 -5.13 17.27
N GLY A 214 0.25 -4.57 17.33
CA GLY A 214 -0.22 -3.66 18.38
C GLY A 214 0.10 -2.18 18.16
N ARG A 215 0.66 -1.79 17.01
CA ARG A 215 0.89 -0.38 16.68
C ARG A 215 -0.43 0.28 16.32
N LYS A 216 -0.61 1.53 16.74
CA LYS A 216 -1.84 2.29 16.47
C LYS A 216 -1.60 3.39 15.45
N PHE A 217 -2.49 3.47 14.48
CA PHE A 217 -2.54 4.48 13.44
C PHE A 217 -3.81 5.30 13.65
N ILE A 218 -3.65 6.58 13.97
CA ILE A 218 -4.77 7.47 14.33
C ILE A 218 -5.00 8.46 13.20
N PHE A 219 -6.23 8.52 12.71
CA PHE A 219 -6.66 9.38 11.62
C PHE A 219 -7.72 10.35 12.14
N GLU A 220 -7.33 11.59 12.46
CA GLU A 220 -8.23 12.59 13.07
C GLU A 220 -8.28 13.93 12.31
N ALA A 221 -7.38 14.16 11.36
CA ALA A 221 -7.49 15.29 10.43
C ALA A 221 -8.34 14.84 9.24
N PHE A 222 -9.48 15.48 8.98
CA PHE A 222 -10.44 14.99 7.99
C PHE A 222 -10.81 16.03 6.93
N GLU A 223 -11.25 15.55 5.78
CA GLU A 223 -11.72 16.34 4.64
C GLU A 223 -13.23 16.24 4.50
N VAL A 224 -13.88 17.39 4.34
CA VAL A 224 -15.34 17.48 4.14
C VAL A 224 -15.62 17.86 2.70
N SER A 225 -16.40 17.02 2.03
CA SER A 225 -16.86 17.22 0.67
C SER A 225 -18.33 17.64 0.68
N THR A 226 -18.68 18.64 -0.14
CA THR A 226 -20.07 19.03 -0.41
C THR A 226 -20.36 18.95 -1.89
N ILE A 227 -21.30 18.09 -2.27
CA ILE A 227 -21.82 17.99 -3.63
C ILE A 227 -23.04 18.91 -3.75
N HIS A 228 -23.03 19.78 -4.76
CA HIS A 228 -24.10 20.71 -5.06
C HIS A 228 -24.98 20.14 -6.18
N SER A 229 -26.24 19.81 -5.86
CA SER A 229 -27.20 19.24 -6.82
C SER A 229 -28.57 19.92 -6.68
N GLY A 230 -28.82 20.94 -7.50
CA GLY A 230 -30.08 21.69 -7.44
C GLY A 230 -30.26 22.42 -6.10
N SER A 231 -31.37 22.19 -5.40
CA SER A 231 -31.69 22.82 -4.11
C SER A 231 -31.11 22.09 -2.88
N GLU A 232 -30.51 20.91 -3.04
CA GLU A 232 -30.02 20.08 -1.93
C GLU A 232 -28.50 19.87 -1.98
N ASN A 233 -27.83 20.06 -0.84
CA ASN A 233 -26.39 19.85 -0.68
C ASN A 233 -26.13 18.56 0.10
N SER A 234 -25.36 17.65 -0.47
CA SER A 234 -24.86 16.45 0.23
C SER A 234 -23.48 16.73 0.79
N THR A 235 -23.37 16.79 2.12
CA THR A 235 -22.11 17.09 2.84
C THR A 235 -21.74 15.91 3.71
N TYR A 236 -20.52 15.40 3.57
CA TYR A 236 -20.01 14.25 4.31
C TYR A 236 -18.49 14.31 4.46
N THR A 237 -17.97 13.57 5.43
CA THR A 237 -16.52 13.37 5.56
C THR A 237 -16.05 12.35 4.51
N SER A 238 -15.13 12.79 3.66
CA SER A 238 -14.68 12.05 2.48
C SER A 238 -13.31 11.40 2.65
N SER A 239 -12.45 11.96 3.50
CA SER A 239 -11.14 11.39 3.83
C SER A 239 -10.70 11.71 5.27
N TRP A 240 -9.87 10.85 5.85
CA TRP A 240 -9.20 11.01 7.14
C TRP A 240 -7.71 10.75 6.98
N TYR A 241 -6.90 11.73 7.35
CA TYR A 241 -5.46 11.73 7.24
C TYR A 241 -4.82 11.31 8.58
N LEU A 242 -3.77 10.49 8.47
CA LEU A 242 -3.00 9.97 9.59
C LEU A 242 -2.34 11.13 10.34
N THR A 243 -2.63 11.28 11.62
CA THR A 243 -2.03 12.29 12.49
C THR A 243 -1.06 11.69 13.49
N GLN A 244 -1.20 10.41 13.85
CA GLN A 244 -0.28 9.78 14.78
C GLN A 244 0.00 8.32 14.41
N ILE A 245 1.28 7.94 14.54
CA ILE A 245 1.71 6.54 14.59
C ILE A 245 2.25 6.31 15.99
N VAL A 246 1.60 5.43 16.73
CA VAL A 246 1.94 5.10 18.12
C VAL A 246 2.53 3.70 18.17
N SER A 247 3.69 3.59 18.79
CA SER A 247 4.38 2.30 18.97
C SER A 247 3.55 1.31 19.78
N SER A 248 3.89 0.03 19.71
CA SER A 248 3.19 -1.02 20.44
C SER A 248 3.30 -0.86 21.96
N ASN A 249 4.35 -0.18 22.41
CA ASN A 249 4.58 0.21 23.81
C ASN A 249 4.02 1.60 24.16
N LEU A 250 3.30 2.30 23.28
CA LEU A 250 2.68 3.62 23.53
C LEU A 250 3.62 4.78 23.92
N MET A 251 4.95 4.55 23.95
CA MET A 251 5.94 5.57 24.33
C MET A 251 6.36 6.45 23.17
N ASP A 252 6.57 5.85 22.00
CA ASP A 252 7.03 6.56 20.82
C ASP A 252 5.83 6.96 19.97
N LYS A 253 5.86 8.21 19.52
CA LYS A 253 4.83 8.76 18.64
C LYS A 253 5.48 9.53 17.51
N ILE A 254 5.12 9.16 16.28
CA ILE A 254 5.31 10.05 15.13
C ILE A 254 4.04 10.88 15.03
N ILE A 255 4.17 12.21 15.03
CA ILE A 255 3.04 13.14 14.99
C ILE A 255 3.07 13.88 13.65
N ILE A 256 1.94 13.89 12.95
CA ILE A 256 1.77 14.53 11.65
C ILE A 256 0.68 15.59 11.79
N THR A 257 1.01 16.80 11.36
CA THR A 257 0.12 17.97 11.43
C THR A 257 -0.26 18.43 10.03
N TYR A 258 -1.45 19.01 9.91
CA TYR A 258 -2.03 19.43 8.64
C TYR A 258 -2.56 20.87 8.72
N SER A 259 -2.55 21.56 7.60
CA SER A 259 -3.22 22.85 7.39
C SER A 259 -4.50 22.67 6.58
N ASP A 260 -5.50 23.51 6.85
CA ASP A 260 -6.75 23.55 6.08
C ASP A 260 -6.57 24.20 4.71
N VAL A 261 -7.26 23.64 3.71
CA VAL A 261 -7.34 24.18 2.35
C VAL A 261 -8.78 24.11 1.87
N THR A 262 -9.31 25.19 1.32
CA THR A 262 -10.67 25.20 0.75
C THR A 262 -10.58 25.26 -0.78
N LEU A 263 -11.21 24.29 -1.43
CA LEU A 263 -11.30 24.16 -2.88
C LEU A 263 -12.76 24.39 -3.28
N ASN A 264 -13.04 25.56 -3.88
CA ASN A 264 -14.41 26.06 -4.03
C ASN A 264 -15.16 25.56 -5.27
N SER A 265 -14.49 24.94 -6.25
CA SER A 265 -15.16 24.53 -7.49
C SER A 265 -14.47 23.36 -8.21
N PHE A 266 -15.10 22.19 -8.18
CA PHE A 266 -14.84 21.08 -9.09
C PHE A 266 -16.09 20.77 -9.90
N ASP A 267 -16.04 21.03 -11.20
CA ASP A 267 -17.15 20.73 -12.11
C ASP A 267 -16.91 19.40 -12.82
N SER A 268 -17.99 18.63 -12.99
CA SER A 268 -18.02 17.43 -13.82
C SER A 268 -19.31 17.40 -14.64
N TYR A 269 -19.25 16.84 -15.85
CA TYR A 269 -20.42 16.65 -16.70
C TYR A 269 -21.06 15.29 -16.46
N ARG A 270 -22.35 15.26 -16.11
CA ARG A 270 -23.20 14.06 -16.17
C ARG A 270 -24.16 14.18 -17.33
N THR A 271 -24.06 13.27 -18.30
CA THR A 271 -24.98 13.22 -19.45
C THR A 271 -25.63 11.85 -19.49
N SER A 272 -26.96 11.82 -19.50
CA SER A 272 -27.76 10.63 -19.73
C SER A 272 -28.66 10.83 -20.95
N SER A 273 -28.97 9.76 -21.66
CA SER A 273 -29.95 9.78 -22.74
C SER A 273 -30.77 8.51 -22.73
N GLU A 274 -32.05 8.64 -23.04
CA GLU A 274 -32.99 7.53 -23.06
C GLU A 274 -33.67 7.43 -24.43
N ARG A 275 -33.88 6.20 -24.91
CA ARG A 275 -34.56 5.94 -26.18
C ARG A 275 -35.53 4.77 -26.05
N ARG A 276 -36.78 5.00 -26.45
CA ARG A 276 -37.80 3.95 -26.59
C ARG A 276 -37.52 3.09 -27.83
N LEU A 277 -37.57 1.76 -27.67
CA LEU A 277 -37.45 0.76 -28.72
C LEU A 277 -38.84 0.41 -29.29
N ALA A 278 -39.50 1.34 -29.99
CA ALA A 278 -40.80 1.10 -30.62
C ALA A 278 -40.68 0.82 -32.14
N ILE A 279 -41.65 0.10 -32.71
CA ILE A 279 -41.77 -0.22 -34.16
C ILE A 279 -41.88 1.06 -35.02
N THR A 280 -42.35 2.17 -34.43
CA THR A 280 -42.40 3.50 -35.05
C THR A 280 -41.71 4.52 -34.14
N GLY A 281 -40.51 4.93 -34.55
CA GLY A 281 -39.78 6.16 -34.14
C GLY A 281 -40.02 6.71 -32.72
N GLY A 282 -39.18 6.31 -31.76
CA GLY A 282 -38.97 7.08 -30.52
C GLY A 282 -37.77 8.02 -30.66
N GLY A 283 -37.96 9.31 -30.38
CA GLY A 283 -36.89 10.31 -30.33
C GLY A 283 -35.90 10.04 -29.19
N LEU A 284 -34.63 10.41 -29.37
CA LEU A 284 -33.61 10.36 -28.32
C LEU A 284 -33.80 11.56 -27.39
N ILE A 285 -34.11 11.32 -26.12
CA ILE A 285 -34.18 12.38 -25.10
C ILE A 285 -32.84 12.37 -24.37
N SER A 286 -32.12 13.49 -24.36
CA SER A 286 -30.83 13.62 -23.67
C SER A 286 -30.91 14.71 -22.61
N SER A 287 -30.38 14.43 -21.42
CA SER A 287 -30.22 15.39 -20.34
C SER A 287 -28.72 15.53 -20.03
N THR A 288 -28.24 16.76 -19.85
CA THR A 288 -26.87 17.03 -19.39
C THR A 288 -26.94 17.96 -18.19
N GLN A 289 -26.29 17.57 -17.11
CA GLN A 289 -26.20 18.34 -15.88
C GLN A 289 -24.73 18.56 -15.51
N LEU A 290 -24.43 19.78 -15.09
CA LEU A 290 -23.16 20.10 -14.43
C LEU A 290 -23.31 19.78 -12.95
N VAL A 291 -22.42 18.94 -12.42
CA VAL A 291 -22.33 18.68 -10.98
C VAL A 291 -21.11 19.40 -10.45
N SER A 292 -21.34 20.31 -9.50
CA SER A 292 -20.28 21.07 -8.84
C SER A 292 -20.04 20.51 -7.44
N GLN A 293 -18.77 20.45 -7.02
CA GLN A 293 -18.36 20.03 -5.69
C GLN A 293 -17.42 21.06 -5.06
N SER A 294 -17.57 21.27 -3.76
CA SER A 294 -16.62 22.00 -2.92
C SER A 294 -15.99 21.08 -1.88
N ILE A 295 -14.74 21.32 -1.53
CA ILE A 295 -13.95 20.46 -0.64
C ILE A 295 -13.19 21.32 0.37
N ARG A 296 -13.29 20.97 1.65
CA ARG A 296 -12.37 21.45 2.70
C ARG A 296 -11.36 20.37 2.98
N ALA A 297 -10.25 20.45 2.24
CA ALA A 297 -9.16 19.49 2.22
C ALA A 297 -8.13 19.76 3.32
N LYS A 298 -7.21 18.80 3.48
CA LYS A 298 -6.06 18.90 4.38
C LYS A 298 -4.78 18.82 3.58
N ARG A 299 -3.78 19.56 4.03
CA ARG A 299 -2.44 19.55 3.46
C ARG A 299 -1.42 19.30 4.56
N ILE A 300 -0.54 18.32 4.36
CA ILE A 300 0.50 18.02 5.36
C ILE A 300 1.39 19.24 5.59
N ALA A 301 1.62 19.58 6.85
CA ALA A 301 2.36 20.77 7.27
C ALA A 301 3.71 20.39 7.90
N GLN A 302 3.70 19.48 8.87
CA GLN A 302 4.91 19.06 9.58
C GLN A 302 4.79 17.63 10.12
N ILE A 303 5.89 16.89 10.12
CA ILE A 303 6.05 15.63 10.86
C ILE A 303 7.06 15.83 11.99
N ASN A 304 6.70 15.42 13.20
CA ASN A 304 7.58 15.38 14.36
C ASN A 304 7.88 13.92 14.72
N PHE A 305 9.17 13.60 14.83
CA PHE A 305 9.66 12.28 15.19
C PHE A 305 10.02 12.20 16.68
N PRO A 306 9.96 11.01 17.31
CA PRO A 306 10.31 10.81 18.73
C PRO A 306 11.69 11.33 19.12
N ASN A 307 12.66 11.25 18.21
CA ASN A 307 14.04 11.69 18.42
C ASN A 307 14.25 13.21 18.25
N GLY A 308 13.18 14.01 18.12
CA GLY A 308 13.24 15.47 18.04
C GLY A 308 13.47 16.02 16.63
N ILE A 309 13.66 15.17 15.61
CA ILE A 309 13.69 15.63 14.21
C ILE A 309 12.31 16.10 13.76
N LYS A 310 12.32 17.16 12.97
CA LYS A 310 11.13 17.74 12.34
C LYS A 310 11.28 17.73 10.83
N VAL A 311 10.19 17.46 10.12
CA VAL A 311 10.12 17.58 8.66
C VAL A 311 9.02 18.56 8.32
N ASP A 312 9.40 19.71 7.79
CA ASP A 312 8.50 20.79 7.40
C ASP A 312 8.20 20.75 5.90
N PHE A 313 6.92 20.87 5.56
CA PHE A 313 6.42 20.93 4.19
C PHE A 313 6.05 22.38 3.86
N ILE A 314 6.89 23.02 3.05
CA ILE A 314 6.79 24.45 2.75
C ILE A 314 6.19 24.62 1.37
N TYR A 315 5.08 25.34 1.31
CA TYR A 315 4.30 25.56 0.09
C TYR A 315 4.51 26.97 -0.45
N ASN A 316 4.22 27.13 -1.74
CA ASN A 316 4.28 28.41 -2.43
C ASN A 316 3.35 29.43 -1.76
N THR A 317 3.69 30.71 -1.82
CA THR A 317 2.86 31.80 -1.32
C THR A 317 1.67 32.07 -2.25
N SER A 318 1.88 31.94 -3.56
CA SER A 318 0.87 32.09 -4.60
C SER A 318 0.04 30.81 -4.80
N ASN A 319 -1.21 30.98 -5.24
CA ASN A 319 -2.06 29.87 -5.63
C ASN A 319 -1.57 29.23 -6.93
N ARG A 320 -1.85 27.95 -7.06
CA ARG A 320 -1.70 27.20 -8.30
C ARG A 320 -2.61 27.77 -9.39
N VAL A 321 -2.09 27.81 -10.61
CA VAL A 321 -2.85 28.26 -11.80
C VAL A 321 -3.88 27.22 -12.21
N ASP A 322 -3.52 25.93 -12.12
CA ASP A 322 -4.37 24.80 -12.51
C ASP A 322 -5.42 24.42 -11.45
N LEU A 323 -5.25 24.87 -10.21
CA LEU A 323 -6.18 24.64 -9.11
C LEU A 323 -6.23 25.85 -8.15
N PRO A 324 -7.02 26.88 -8.46
CA PRO A 324 -7.20 28.04 -7.59
C PRO A 324 -7.69 27.63 -6.19
N GLY A 325 -7.05 28.17 -5.15
CA GLY A 325 -7.30 27.82 -3.73
C GLY A 325 -6.25 26.86 -3.14
N ASP A 326 -5.50 26.14 -3.98
CA ASP A 326 -4.40 25.27 -3.56
C ASP A 326 -3.02 25.86 -3.92
N LYS A 327 -1.94 25.31 -3.35
CA LYS A 327 -0.55 25.81 -3.51
C LYS A 327 0.40 24.63 -3.71
N SER A 328 1.43 24.82 -4.54
CA SER A 328 2.44 23.78 -4.78
C SER A 328 3.41 23.64 -3.61
N LEU A 329 3.92 22.43 -3.37
CA LEU A 329 4.97 22.15 -2.39
C LEU A 329 6.33 22.52 -2.98
N VAL A 330 7.03 23.47 -2.39
CA VAL A 330 8.30 24.00 -2.93
C VAL A 330 9.53 23.50 -2.20
N LYS A 331 9.39 23.12 -0.92
CA LYS A 331 10.53 22.68 -0.11
C LYS A 331 10.07 21.70 0.97
N ILE A 332 10.86 20.64 1.15
CA ILE A 332 10.77 19.70 2.26
C ILE A 332 12.03 19.89 3.09
N ALA A 333 11.90 20.42 4.30
CA ALA A 333 13.01 20.73 5.19
C ALA A 333 13.05 19.76 6.36
N VAL A 334 14.17 19.06 6.52
CA VAL A 334 14.44 18.13 7.62
C VAL A 334 15.36 18.84 8.61
N THR A 335 14.82 19.20 9.77
CA THR A 335 15.53 19.89 10.84
C THR A 335 15.98 18.90 11.89
N ASP A 336 17.29 18.76 12.03
CA ASP A 336 17.95 17.90 13.02
C ASP A 336 18.59 18.77 14.11
N PRO A 337 18.30 18.56 15.40
CA PRO A 337 18.87 19.34 16.50
C PRO A 337 20.40 19.36 16.53
N ASN A 338 21.04 18.29 16.05
CA ASN A 338 22.50 18.11 16.12
C ASN A 338 23.18 18.40 14.77
N LEU A 339 22.51 18.07 13.66
CA LEU A 339 23.10 18.15 12.32
C LEU A 339 22.70 19.42 11.54
N GLY A 340 21.67 20.14 12.00
CA GLY A 340 21.10 21.29 11.30
C GLY A 340 20.09 20.90 10.21
N GLU A 341 19.70 21.86 9.37
CA GLU A 341 18.69 21.66 8.32
C GLU A 341 19.29 21.03 7.05
N ARG A 342 18.60 20.05 6.48
CA ARG A 342 18.83 19.45 5.15
C ARG A 342 17.50 19.20 4.46
N GLY A 343 17.47 18.81 3.19
CA GLY A 343 16.19 18.47 2.56
C GLY A 343 16.18 18.47 1.05
N ALA A 344 15.01 18.78 0.49
CA ALA A 344 14.77 18.84 -0.94
C ALA A 344 14.01 20.12 -1.34
N ILE A 345 14.45 20.76 -2.41
CA ILE A 345 13.78 21.89 -3.07
C ILE A 345 13.17 21.37 -4.36
N LEU A 346 11.89 21.65 -4.57
CA LEU A 346 11.12 21.25 -5.73
C LEU A 346 10.96 22.45 -6.67
N THR A 347 11.11 22.22 -7.96
CA THR A 347 10.85 23.25 -8.99
C THR A 347 9.75 22.75 -9.90
N GLN A 348 8.71 23.58 -10.07
CA GLN A 348 7.56 23.26 -10.89
C GLN A 348 7.25 24.34 -11.93
N ASP A 349 6.58 23.93 -13.01
CA ASP A 349 5.96 24.82 -13.99
C ASP A 349 4.55 24.33 -14.37
N ASN A 350 3.97 24.87 -15.45
CA ASN A 350 2.69 24.42 -16.01
C ASN A 350 2.84 23.89 -17.45
N SER A 351 4.00 23.33 -17.79
CA SER A 351 4.33 22.91 -19.17
C SER A 351 3.36 21.86 -19.74
N LEU A 352 2.68 21.09 -18.90
CA LEU A 352 1.66 20.11 -19.31
C LEU A 352 0.22 20.62 -19.22
N ASN A 353 0.00 21.94 -19.16
CA ASN A 353 -1.28 22.60 -18.83
C ASN A 353 -1.80 22.29 -17.42
N ARG A 354 -0.94 21.70 -16.57
CA ARG A 354 -1.15 21.38 -15.15
C ARG A 354 0.17 21.58 -14.41
N LEU A 355 0.12 21.70 -13.08
CA LEU A 355 1.34 21.77 -12.28
C LEU A 355 2.25 20.56 -12.60
N THR A 356 3.48 20.82 -13.00
CA THR A 356 4.43 19.82 -13.50
C THR A 356 5.74 19.92 -12.75
N LEU A 357 6.23 18.81 -12.17
CA LEU A 357 7.50 18.78 -11.45
C LEU A 357 8.66 18.72 -12.44
N LYS A 358 9.56 19.71 -12.42
CA LYS A 358 10.70 19.79 -13.34
C LYS A 358 11.98 19.25 -12.73
N SER A 359 12.21 19.52 -11.45
CA SER A 359 13.42 19.05 -10.77
C SER A 359 13.26 18.95 -9.26
N VAL A 360 14.11 18.12 -8.66
CA VAL A 360 14.27 17.99 -7.20
C VAL A 360 15.74 18.16 -6.86
N LEU A 361 16.07 19.26 -6.17
CA LEU A 361 17.42 19.56 -5.71
C LEU A 361 17.57 19.19 -4.24
N LYS A 362 18.48 18.27 -3.92
CA LYS A 362 18.80 17.95 -2.52
C LYS A 362 19.85 18.91 -1.97
N TYR A 363 19.66 19.35 -0.73
CA TYR A 363 20.58 20.27 -0.04
C TYR A 363 20.98 19.74 1.34
N GLY A 364 22.20 20.05 1.75
CA GLY A 364 22.74 19.72 3.06
C GLY A 364 22.73 20.92 4.03
N LYS A 365 23.50 20.81 5.11
CA LYS A 365 23.63 21.86 6.14
C LYS A 365 23.99 23.22 5.51
N ASN A 366 23.38 24.31 5.98
CA ASN A 366 23.56 25.68 5.46
C ASN A 366 23.17 25.87 3.98
N SER A 367 22.22 25.07 3.48
CA SER A 367 21.78 25.12 2.08
C SER A 367 22.91 24.88 1.06
N THR A 368 24.00 24.24 1.47
CA THR A 368 25.05 23.83 0.55
C THR A 368 24.48 22.80 -0.42
N VAL A 369 24.55 23.10 -1.71
CA VAL A 369 24.22 22.15 -2.77
C VAL A 369 25.31 21.10 -2.80
N VAL A 370 24.94 19.84 -2.53
CA VAL A 370 25.90 18.73 -2.40
C VAL A 370 25.92 17.85 -3.67
N GLU A 371 24.81 17.83 -4.43
CA GLU A 371 24.67 17.05 -5.67
C GLU A 371 23.85 17.83 -6.71
N LYS A 372 23.92 17.40 -7.98
CA LYS A 372 23.05 17.92 -9.05
C LYS A 372 21.59 17.54 -8.78
N PRO A 373 20.60 18.28 -9.31
CA PRO A 373 19.20 17.93 -9.13
C PRO A 373 18.83 16.65 -9.89
N TYR A 374 17.77 15.99 -9.44
CA TYR A 374 16.99 15.14 -10.34
C TYR A 374 16.26 16.04 -11.33
N GLU A 375 16.19 15.65 -12.61
CA GLU A 375 15.46 16.41 -13.63
C GLU A 375 14.52 15.49 -14.42
N PHE A 376 13.34 16.01 -14.77
CA PHE A 376 12.28 15.23 -15.43
C PHE A 376 11.83 15.87 -16.74
N THR A 377 11.69 15.02 -17.75
CA THR A 377 11.14 15.37 -19.07
C THR A 377 9.88 14.56 -19.33
N TYR A 378 8.92 15.16 -20.03
CA TYR A 378 7.59 14.60 -20.26
C TYR A 378 7.22 14.62 -21.74
N HIS A 379 6.20 13.85 -22.08
CA HIS A 379 5.51 13.88 -23.35
C HIS A 379 4.72 15.18 -23.55
N SER A 380 3.99 15.27 -24.68
CA SER A 380 3.18 16.43 -25.04
C SER A 380 2.18 16.82 -23.95
N PRO A 381 1.79 18.11 -23.87
CA PRO A 381 0.79 18.59 -22.92
C PRO A 381 -0.57 17.91 -23.05
N LEU A 382 -1.33 17.89 -21.96
CA LEU A 382 -2.71 17.40 -21.92
C LEU A 382 -3.68 18.47 -22.45
N PRO A 383 -4.87 18.08 -22.95
CA PRO A 383 -5.93 19.03 -23.26
C PRO A 383 -6.49 19.70 -21.99
N ALA A 384 -7.45 20.62 -22.17
CA ALA A 384 -8.20 21.21 -21.07
C ALA A 384 -8.88 20.14 -20.21
N LYS A 385 -8.99 20.37 -18.89
CA LYS A 385 -9.41 19.36 -17.89
C LYS A 385 -10.79 18.77 -18.15
N LEU A 386 -11.69 19.48 -18.81
CA LEU A 386 -13.05 18.99 -19.11
C LEU A 386 -13.24 18.69 -20.60
N SER A 387 -12.13 18.49 -21.31
CA SER A 387 -12.17 18.20 -22.75
C SER A 387 -12.89 16.88 -23.00
N PHE A 388 -13.77 16.85 -24.00
CA PHE A 388 -14.42 15.62 -24.45
C PHE A 388 -13.46 14.65 -25.16
N GLN A 389 -12.21 15.07 -25.40
CA GLN A 389 -11.14 14.27 -26.02
C GLN A 389 -10.59 13.22 -25.05
N GLN A 390 -11.41 12.26 -24.67
CA GLN A 390 -10.98 11.17 -23.80
C GLN A 390 -11.48 9.82 -24.33
N ASP A 391 -10.71 8.79 -24.06
CA ASP A 391 -11.10 7.40 -24.29
C ASP A 391 -12.01 6.88 -23.17
N HIS A 392 -12.44 5.62 -23.27
CA HIS A 392 -13.29 4.97 -22.27
C HIS A 392 -12.78 5.02 -20.82
N TRP A 393 -11.46 5.14 -20.60
CA TRP A 393 -10.82 5.18 -19.28
C TRP A 393 -10.38 6.59 -18.85
N GLY A 394 -10.63 7.60 -19.68
CA GLY A 394 -10.33 9.01 -19.43
C GLY A 394 -8.97 9.48 -19.94
N TYR A 395 -8.24 8.69 -20.73
CA TYR A 395 -6.96 9.11 -21.34
C TYR A 395 -7.19 9.90 -22.62
N TYR A 396 -6.25 10.79 -22.94
CA TYR A 396 -6.37 11.69 -24.08
C TYR A 396 -6.52 10.92 -25.41
N ASN A 397 -7.57 11.22 -26.17
CA ASN A 397 -7.82 10.60 -27.48
C ASN A 397 -8.16 11.62 -28.59
N SER A 398 -8.68 11.10 -29.72
CA SER A 398 -9.08 11.88 -30.89
C SER A 398 -10.58 12.16 -30.99
N ASN A 399 -11.36 12.09 -29.89
CA ASN A 399 -12.79 12.39 -29.91
C ASN A 399 -13.06 13.82 -30.44
N GLY A 400 -13.73 13.91 -31.58
CA GLY A 400 -13.97 15.19 -32.26
C GLY A 400 -15.29 15.88 -31.87
N VAL A 401 -16.10 15.27 -31.00
CA VAL A 401 -17.43 15.78 -30.65
C VAL A 401 -17.54 16.10 -29.16
N ASN A 402 -18.44 17.03 -28.82
CA ASN A 402 -18.72 17.43 -27.43
C ASN A 402 -19.69 16.44 -26.74
N ASN A 403 -19.36 15.15 -26.78
CA ASN A 403 -20.16 14.10 -26.17
C ASN A 403 -19.26 12.93 -25.72
N LEU A 404 -19.49 12.45 -24.50
CA LEU A 404 -18.77 11.31 -23.91
C LEU A 404 -19.56 9.99 -23.99
N ILE A 405 -20.85 10.01 -24.34
CA ILE A 405 -21.61 8.78 -24.62
C ILE A 405 -21.07 8.19 -25.93
N PRO A 406 -20.58 6.94 -25.97
CA PRO A 406 -20.00 6.36 -27.18
C PRO A 406 -21.05 6.09 -28.25
N ALA A 407 -20.65 6.14 -29.52
CA ALA A 407 -21.47 5.62 -30.60
C ALA A 407 -21.56 4.09 -30.52
N GLU A 408 -22.76 3.52 -30.67
CA GLU A 408 -22.98 2.07 -30.50
C GLU A 408 -23.94 1.53 -31.58
N THR A 409 -23.83 0.23 -31.88
CA THR A 409 -24.76 -0.48 -32.77
C THR A 409 -25.44 -1.61 -32.00
N PHE A 410 -26.76 -1.74 -32.15
CA PHE A 410 -27.56 -2.77 -31.48
C PHE A 410 -28.51 -3.47 -32.47
N ASN A 411 -28.92 -4.70 -32.15
CA ASN A 411 -29.96 -5.40 -32.91
C ASN A 411 -31.33 -4.83 -32.54
N GLY A 412 -32.01 -4.19 -33.50
CA GLY A 412 -33.36 -3.67 -33.31
C GLY A 412 -34.42 -4.78 -33.33
N HIS A 413 -35.57 -4.51 -32.67
CA HIS A 413 -36.74 -5.41 -32.58
C HIS A 413 -37.32 -5.88 -33.93
N VAL A 414 -37.07 -5.15 -35.02
CA VAL A 414 -37.64 -5.43 -36.36
C VAL A 414 -36.60 -6.07 -37.32
N GLY A 415 -35.53 -6.66 -36.79
CA GLY A 415 -34.50 -7.31 -37.61
C GLY A 415 -33.67 -6.29 -38.39
N GLY A 416 -32.59 -5.82 -37.78
CA GLY A 416 -31.62 -4.93 -38.41
C GLY A 416 -30.75 -4.22 -37.39
N LEU A 417 -29.47 -3.98 -37.74
CA LEU A 417 -28.55 -3.20 -36.90
C LEU A 417 -28.99 -1.73 -36.89
N SER A 418 -29.32 -1.22 -35.71
CA SER A 418 -29.61 0.20 -35.48
C SER A 418 -28.40 0.86 -34.83
N SER A 419 -27.96 2.01 -35.37
CA SER A 419 -26.87 2.81 -34.78
C SER A 419 -27.42 3.90 -33.85
N LEU A 420 -26.76 4.08 -32.71
CA LEU A 420 -26.98 5.15 -31.76
C LEU A 420 -25.81 6.14 -31.88
N PRO A 421 -26.06 7.43 -32.16
CA PRO A 421 -25.00 8.43 -32.29
C PRO A 421 -24.29 8.65 -30.95
N GLY A 422 -23.02 9.06 -31.02
CA GLY A 422 -22.16 9.31 -29.85
C GLY A 422 -20.75 9.73 -30.24
N GLY A 423 -19.89 9.92 -29.25
CA GLY A 423 -18.47 10.25 -29.44
C GLY A 423 -17.57 9.05 -29.72
N ASN A 424 -16.39 9.32 -30.25
CA ASN A 424 -15.34 8.31 -30.39
C ASN A 424 -14.59 8.17 -29.06
N ARG A 425 -14.76 7.03 -28.40
CA ARG A 425 -14.14 6.74 -27.10
C ARG A 425 -13.00 5.72 -27.21
N GLU A 426 -12.61 5.35 -28.43
CA GLU A 426 -11.48 4.46 -28.69
C GLU A 426 -10.15 5.11 -28.29
N VAL A 427 -9.17 4.25 -27.97
CA VAL A 427 -7.83 4.67 -27.58
C VAL A 427 -7.08 5.22 -28.80
N ASP A 428 -6.44 6.38 -28.62
CA ASP A 428 -5.46 6.91 -29.57
C ASP A 428 -4.04 6.55 -29.08
N PRO A 429 -3.29 5.71 -29.82
CA PRO A 429 -2.02 5.15 -29.35
C PRO A 429 -0.90 6.18 -29.20
N ILE A 430 -1.06 7.38 -29.75
CA ILE A 430 -0.07 8.47 -29.65
C ILE A 430 -0.50 9.44 -28.54
N ARG A 431 -1.77 9.86 -28.54
CA ARG A 431 -2.26 10.86 -27.59
C ARG A 431 -2.36 10.36 -26.16
N CYS A 432 -2.57 9.04 -25.96
CA CYS A 432 -2.62 8.46 -24.61
C CYS A 432 -1.31 8.60 -23.83
N LEU A 433 -0.19 8.90 -24.51
CA LEU A 433 1.12 9.16 -23.90
C LEU A 433 1.24 10.57 -23.32
N ALA A 434 0.31 11.49 -23.62
CA ALA A 434 0.39 12.88 -23.16
C ALA A 434 0.55 12.99 -21.63
N GLY A 435 1.42 13.90 -21.19
CA GLY A 435 1.76 14.11 -19.79
C GLY A 435 2.62 13.04 -19.11
N SER A 436 2.88 11.89 -19.76
CA SER A 436 3.74 10.84 -19.18
C SER A 436 5.23 11.19 -19.23
N MET A 437 6.02 10.74 -18.26
CA MET A 437 7.46 11.03 -18.18
C MET A 437 8.25 10.24 -19.24
N THR A 438 9.16 10.90 -19.94
CA THR A 438 10.03 10.29 -20.96
C THR A 438 11.46 10.09 -20.48
N LYS A 439 11.94 10.91 -19.53
CA LYS A 439 13.33 10.86 -19.07
C LYS A 439 13.47 11.33 -17.64
N ILE A 440 14.34 10.65 -16.90
CA ILE A 440 14.87 11.09 -15.60
C ILE A 440 16.39 11.25 -15.70
N ILE A 441 16.91 12.38 -15.23
CA ILE A 441 18.34 12.60 -15.01
C ILE A 441 18.58 12.50 -13.50
N TYR A 442 19.60 11.76 -13.12
CA TYR A 442 19.96 11.52 -11.72
C TYR A 442 21.02 12.52 -11.23
N PRO A 443 21.15 12.72 -9.91
CA PRO A 443 22.20 13.55 -9.32
C PRO A 443 23.63 13.17 -9.71
N SER A 444 23.86 11.90 -10.06
CA SER A 444 25.13 11.41 -10.59
C SER A 444 25.45 11.94 -12.00
N GLY A 445 24.45 12.48 -12.71
CA GLY A 445 24.49 12.92 -14.10
C GLY A 445 24.09 11.85 -15.12
N GLY A 446 24.00 10.57 -14.73
CA GLY A 446 23.43 9.53 -15.58
C GLY A 446 21.94 9.73 -15.80
N SER A 447 21.34 9.06 -16.77
CA SER A 447 19.91 9.22 -17.07
C SER A 447 19.24 7.94 -17.55
N THR A 448 17.94 7.83 -17.33
CA THR A 448 17.11 6.75 -17.88
C THR A 448 16.04 7.37 -18.78
N VAL A 449 15.93 6.85 -19.99
CA VAL A 449 14.88 7.16 -20.95
C VAL A 449 13.85 6.04 -20.95
N PHE A 450 12.57 6.42 -20.88
CA PHE A 450 11.43 5.52 -20.90
C PHE A 450 10.70 5.65 -22.23
N GLU A 451 10.55 4.53 -22.95
CA GLU A 451 9.75 4.45 -24.16
C GLU A 451 8.47 3.67 -23.85
N PHE A 452 7.36 4.39 -23.73
CA PHE A 452 6.05 3.83 -23.44
C PHE A 452 5.26 3.49 -24.73
N GLY A 453 4.24 2.67 -24.59
CA GLY A 453 3.21 2.43 -25.60
C GLY A 453 1.83 2.18 -24.98
N PRO A 454 0.75 2.25 -25.77
CA PRO A 454 -0.61 2.01 -25.30
C PRO A 454 -0.75 0.59 -24.76
N ASN A 455 -1.54 0.39 -23.72
CA ASN A 455 -1.91 -0.95 -23.25
C ASN A 455 -2.65 -1.75 -24.34
N ILE A 456 -2.46 -3.07 -24.35
CA ILE A 456 -3.09 -3.98 -25.31
C ILE A 456 -3.65 -5.16 -24.53
N ALA A 457 -4.92 -5.46 -24.71
CA ALA A 457 -5.55 -6.63 -24.11
C ALA A 457 -6.14 -7.56 -25.17
N ASN A 458 -6.11 -8.86 -24.88
CA ASN A 458 -6.89 -9.87 -25.56
C ASN A 458 -8.28 -9.91 -24.89
N HIS A 459 -9.31 -9.57 -25.64
CA HIS A 459 -10.69 -9.51 -25.18
C HIS A 459 -11.63 -9.69 -26.37
N ASP A 460 -12.89 -10.03 -26.13
CA ASP A 460 -13.95 -10.19 -27.14
C ASP A 460 -14.89 -8.96 -27.25
N TRP A 461 -14.65 -7.92 -26.45
CA TRP A 461 -15.43 -6.68 -26.49
C TRP A 461 -15.41 -6.04 -27.89
N HIS A 462 -16.60 -5.68 -28.39
CA HIS A 462 -16.84 -5.22 -29.77
C HIS A 462 -16.35 -6.18 -30.87
N LEU A 463 -16.34 -7.50 -30.61
CA LEU A 463 -15.89 -8.53 -31.58
C LEU A 463 -14.44 -8.32 -32.06
N LYS A 464 -13.64 -7.55 -31.31
CA LYS A 464 -12.20 -7.49 -31.49
C LYS A 464 -11.63 -8.77 -30.85
N ASN A 465 -10.58 -9.35 -31.42
CA ASN A 465 -9.81 -10.42 -30.76
C ASN A 465 -8.63 -9.86 -29.95
N GLN A 466 -8.20 -8.63 -30.24
CA GLN A 466 -7.15 -7.90 -29.53
C GLN A 466 -7.29 -6.41 -29.85
N GLY A 467 -7.08 -5.53 -28.87
CA GLY A 467 -7.21 -4.08 -29.08
C GLY A 467 -6.42 -3.25 -28.09
N TYR A 468 -6.26 -1.96 -28.42
CA TYR A 468 -5.76 -0.98 -27.47
C TYR A 468 -6.80 -0.71 -26.39
N VAL A 469 -6.34 -0.61 -25.16
CA VAL A 469 -7.16 -0.32 -23.98
C VAL A 469 -6.48 0.74 -23.13
N GLY A 470 -7.18 1.28 -22.14
CA GLY A 470 -6.75 2.47 -21.40
C GLY A 470 -5.37 2.37 -20.75
N GLY A 471 -4.69 3.51 -20.68
CA GLY A 471 -3.38 3.65 -20.05
C GLY A 471 -2.22 3.20 -20.94
N ILE A 472 -1.02 3.25 -20.36
CA ILE A 472 0.23 2.97 -21.06
C ILE A 472 1.06 1.93 -20.30
N ARG A 473 1.97 1.28 -21.02
CA ARG A 473 2.98 0.36 -20.49
C ARG A 473 4.36 0.69 -21.01
N ILE A 474 5.38 0.28 -20.28
CA ILE A 474 6.78 0.39 -20.71
C ILE A 474 7.05 -0.59 -21.85
N ASN A 475 7.60 -0.10 -22.96
CA ASN A 475 8.13 -0.96 -24.02
C ASN A 475 9.65 -1.13 -23.85
N ARG A 476 10.37 -0.03 -23.57
CA ARG A 476 11.83 -0.04 -23.42
C ARG A 476 12.30 0.93 -22.34
N MET A 477 13.36 0.55 -21.64
CA MET A 477 14.14 1.43 -20.78
C MET A 477 15.57 1.49 -21.29
N LEU A 478 16.12 2.70 -21.39
CA LEU A 478 17.47 2.95 -21.88
C LEU A 478 18.24 3.74 -20.83
N ASP A 479 19.26 3.11 -20.25
CA ASP A 479 20.09 3.72 -19.22
C ASP A 479 21.37 4.28 -19.84
N TYR A 480 21.74 5.50 -19.48
CA TYR A 480 22.91 6.23 -19.95
C TYR A 480 23.82 6.61 -18.78
N ASP A 481 25.12 6.48 -18.99
CA ASP A 481 26.13 7.08 -18.10
C ASP A 481 26.31 8.58 -18.41
N THR A 482 27.33 9.21 -17.83
CA THR A 482 27.60 10.65 -18.01
C THR A 482 28.46 11.00 -19.24
N VAL A 483 28.98 10.01 -19.96
CA VAL A 483 30.06 10.19 -20.95
C VAL A 483 29.65 9.65 -22.32
N SER A 484 28.91 8.56 -22.35
CA SER A 484 28.53 7.78 -23.51
C SER A 484 27.30 8.37 -24.20
N ALA A 485 27.39 8.56 -25.52
CA ALA A 485 26.24 8.97 -26.33
C ALA A 485 25.24 7.82 -26.59
N THR A 486 25.66 6.57 -26.37
CA THR A 486 24.83 5.36 -26.46
C THR A 486 24.43 4.88 -25.07
N PRO A 487 23.27 4.21 -24.93
CA PRO A 487 22.91 3.61 -23.65
C PRO A 487 23.96 2.58 -23.23
N VAL A 488 24.13 2.37 -21.93
CA VAL A 488 24.98 1.32 -21.34
C VAL A 488 24.20 0.04 -21.06
N SER A 489 22.87 0.16 -20.91
CA SER A 489 21.93 -0.92 -20.66
C SER A 489 20.60 -0.61 -21.35
N ILE A 490 20.02 -1.63 -21.98
CA ILE A 490 18.71 -1.54 -22.61
C ILE A 490 17.86 -2.70 -22.10
N LYS A 491 16.67 -2.39 -21.63
CA LYS A 491 15.64 -3.37 -21.31
C LYS A 491 14.49 -3.25 -22.30
N VAL A 492 14.02 -4.38 -22.82
CA VAL A 492 12.87 -4.46 -23.74
C VAL A 492 11.83 -5.38 -23.13
N TYR A 493 10.58 -4.93 -23.09
CA TYR A 493 9.47 -5.64 -22.47
C TYR A 493 8.49 -6.15 -23.54
N GLU A 494 8.14 -7.43 -23.45
CA GLU A 494 7.14 -8.06 -24.31
C GLU A 494 6.01 -8.65 -23.46
N TYR A 495 4.79 -8.47 -23.95
CA TYR A 495 3.55 -8.77 -23.23
C TYR A 495 2.69 -9.74 -24.04
N LEU A 496 3.30 -10.85 -24.44
CA LEU A 496 2.71 -11.81 -25.37
C LEU A 496 2.46 -13.13 -24.68
N LEU A 497 1.45 -13.86 -25.13
CA LEU A 497 1.24 -15.27 -24.79
C LEU A 497 2.36 -16.14 -25.38
N ASN A 498 2.31 -17.44 -25.11
CA ASN A 498 3.32 -18.39 -25.61
C ASN A 498 3.32 -18.54 -27.13
N ASP A 499 2.26 -18.11 -27.83
CA ASP A 499 2.21 -18.07 -29.30
C ASP A 499 3.13 -17.01 -29.92
N GLY A 500 3.61 -16.05 -29.12
CA GLY A 500 4.48 -14.96 -29.58
C GLY A 500 3.78 -13.90 -30.42
N THR A 501 2.44 -13.90 -30.51
CA THR A 501 1.67 -12.95 -31.33
C THR A 501 0.52 -12.29 -30.57
N THR A 502 -0.15 -13.04 -29.70
CA THR A 502 -1.33 -12.55 -28.98
C THR A 502 -0.91 -11.88 -27.68
N SER A 503 -1.52 -10.74 -27.34
CA SER A 503 -1.26 -10.06 -26.07
C SER A 503 -1.62 -10.95 -24.88
N SER A 504 -0.78 -10.93 -23.84
CA SER A 504 -1.08 -11.53 -22.53
C SER A 504 -1.90 -10.60 -21.63
N GLY A 505 -2.23 -9.40 -22.11
CA GLY A 505 -3.02 -8.41 -21.38
C GLY A 505 -4.48 -8.85 -21.24
N GLU A 506 -4.99 -8.75 -20.03
CA GLU A 506 -6.37 -9.03 -19.67
C GLU A 506 -7.00 -7.76 -19.11
N ILE A 507 -8.24 -7.48 -19.50
CA ILE A 507 -9.07 -6.43 -18.92
C ILE A 507 -10.14 -7.05 -18.03
N GLY A 508 -10.33 -6.49 -16.84
CA GLY A 508 -11.28 -7.05 -15.86
C GLY A 508 -12.74 -6.83 -16.26
N ILE A 509 -13.11 -5.59 -16.58
CA ILE A 509 -14.48 -5.15 -16.87
C ILE A 509 -14.51 -4.33 -18.16
N TYR A 510 -15.47 -4.62 -19.02
CA TYR A 510 -15.69 -3.84 -20.23
C TYR A 510 -16.47 -2.56 -19.92
N PRO A 511 -16.08 -1.41 -20.51
CA PRO A 511 -16.89 -0.21 -20.46
C PRO A 511 -18.26 -0.44 -21.12
N LEU A 512 -19.32 -0.52 -20.30
CA LEU A 512 -20.71 -0.62 -20.76
C LEU A 512 -21.41 0.70 -20.51
N TYR A 513 -21.94 1.36 -21.55
CA TYR A 513 -22.58 2.68 -21.41
C TYR A 513 -24.09 2.63 -21.61
N SER A 514 -24.59 1.50 -22.10
CA SER A 514 -25.99 1.30 -22.44
C SER A 514 -26.57 0.09 -21.73
N GLN A 515 -27.79 0.24 -21.24
CA GLN A 515 -28.56 -0.81 -20.58
C GLN A 515 -29.91 -0.95 -21.24
N ALA A 516 -30.27 -2.17 -21.64
CA ALA A 516 -31.61 -2.49 -22.10
C ALA A 516 -32.54 -2.69 -20.90
N VAL A 517 -33.67 -2.01 -20.89
CA VAL A 517 -34.61 -2.00 -19.77
C VAL A 517 -36.04 -2.30 -20.25
N TYR A 518 -36.81 -2.88 -19.33
CA TYR A 518 -38.19 -3.30 -19.52
C TYR A 518 -39.09 -2.44 -18.66
N TYR A 519 -39.95 -1.67 -19.30
CA TYR A 519 -40.95 -0.85 -18.62
C TYR A 519 -42.35 -1.33 -18.96
N GLU A 520 -43.17 -1.49 -17.93
CA GLU A 520 -44.61 -1.74 -18.05
C GLU A 520 -45.39 -0.50 -17.58
N ALA A 521 -46.58 -0.32 -18.14
CA ALA A 521 -47.51 0.68 -17.66
C ALA A 521 -48.51 0.00 -16.70
N ALA A 522 -48.66 0.54 -15.50
CA ALA A 522 -49.71 0.11 -14.60
C ALA A 522 -51.03 0.82 -14.93
N ASP A 523 -52.12 0.06 -14.92
CA ASP A 523 -53.47 0.61 -14.97
C ASP A 523 -53.71 1.48 -13.71
N PRO A 524 -54.19 2.73 -13.87
CA PRO A 524 -54.50 3.59 -12.72
C PRO A 524 -55.58 3.04 -11.77
N PHE A 525 -56.36 2.03 -12.16
CA PHE A 525 -57.50 1.50 -11.41
C PHE A 525 -57.36 0.05 -10.89
N LEU A 526 -56.29 -0.69 -11.21
CA LEU A 526 -56.07 -2.06 -10.74
C LEU A 526 -55.20 -2.12 -9.47
N GLU A 527 -55.56 -3.01 -8.53
CA GLU A 527 -54.81 -3.23 -7.29
C GLU A 527 -53.41 -3.84 -7.52
N MET A 528 -52.53 -3.69 -6.53
CA MET A 528 -51.11 -4.12 -6.51
C MET A 528 -50.85 -5.64 -6.57
N ASN A 529 -51.79 -6.44 -7.09
CA ASN A 529 -51.57 -7.86 -7.36
C ASN A 529 -50.92 -8.12 -8.73
N HIS A 530 -50.61 -7.05 -9.49
CA HIS A 530 -49.83 -7.14 -10.71
C HIS A 530 -48.38 -7.49 -10.41
N VAL A 531 -47.95 -8.66 -10.88
CA VAL A 531 -46.55 -9.09 -10.91
C VAL A 531 -45.96 -8.65 -12.24
N TYR A 532 -44.76 -8.08 -12.22
CA TYR A 532 -43.99 -7.75 -13.41
C TYR A 532 -43.85 -8.97 -14.33
N SER A 533 -44.23 -8.84 -15.60
CA SER A 533 -44.08 -9.91 -16.59
C SER A 533 -42.75 -9.73 -17.33
N SER A 534 -41.87 -10.75 -17.33
CA SER A 534 -40.60 -10.65 -18.05
C SER A 534 -40.84 -10.67 -19.57
N GLN A 535 -40.91 -9.49 -20.20
CA GLN A 535 -41.10 -9.34 -21.65
C GLN A 535 -39.76 -9.17 -22.39
N THR A 536 -39.77 -8.58 -23.59
CA THR A 536 -38.57 -8.16 -24.36
C THR A 536 -38.24 -6.69 -24.07
N PRO A 537 -36.97 -6.23 -24.09
CA PRO A 537 -36.64 -4.86 -23.68
C PRO A 537 -37.33 -3.85 -24.59
N ASN A 538 -37.88 -2.78 -24.01
CA ASN A 538 -38.58 -1.73 -24.77
C ASN A 538 -37.95 -0.34 -24.60
N TYR A 539 -36.87 -0.22 -23.82
CA TYR A 539 -36.05 0.98 -23.68
C TYR A 539 -34.56 0.64 -23.67
N ILE A 540 -33.73 1.62 -24.10
CA ILE A 540 -32.30 1.65 -23.83
C ILE A 540 -31.98 2.96 -23.11
N ILE A 541 -31.33 2.82 -21.96
CA ILE A 541 -30.77 3.94 -21.19
C ILE A 541 -29.28 3.99 -21.48
N ARG A 542 -28.75 5.18 -21.76
CA ARG A 542 -27.34 5.41 -22.04
C ARG A 542 -26.81 6.51 -21.13
N SER A 543 -25.57 6.39 -20.69
CA SER A 543 -24.92 7.48 -19.96
C SER A 543 -23.46 7.65 -20.37
N ASN A 544 -22.86 8.80 -20.03
CA ASN A 544 -21.44 9.03 -20.25
C ASN A 544 -20.55 8.32 -19.21
N SER A 545 -21.16 7.85 -18.12
CA SER A 545 -20.55 6.93 -17.17
C SER A 545 -20.81 5.49 -17.60
N THR A 546 -19.90 4.61 -17.24
CA THR A 546 -20.13 3.17 -17.41
C THR A 546 -21.16 2.69 -16.37
N VAL A 547 -22.00 1.74 -16.75
CA VAL A 547 -23.01 1.10 -15.87
C VAL A 547 -22.30 0.44 -14.68
N ASP A 548 -21.20 -0.24 -14.96
CA ASP A 548 -20.29 -0.76 -13.94
C ASP A 548 -19.10 0.15 -13.74
N ASN A 549 -18.65 0.30 -12.49
CA ASN A 549 -17.39 0.99 -12.20
C ASN A 549 -16.23 0.22 -12.85
N LEU A 550 -15.39 0.93 -13.60
CA LEU A 550 -14.18 0.36 -14.18
C LEU A 550 -13.24 -0.09 -13.06
N VAL A 551 -12.71 -1.30 -13.24
CA VAL A 551 -11.81 -1.93 -12.30
C VAL A 551 -10.36 -1.67 -12.68
N TYR A 552 -9.53 -1.34 -11.68
CA TYR A 552 -8.10 -1.13 -11.83
C TYR A 552 -7.33 -2.03 -10.87
N LEU A 553 -6.36 -2.78 -11.38
CA LEU A 553 -5.36 -3.49 -10.56
C LEU A 553 -4.14 -2.60 -10.43
N LYS A 554 -3.85 -2.14 -9.20
CA LYS A 554 -2.69 -1.28 -8.89
C LYS A 554 -2.57 -0.05 -9.81
N GLY A 555 -3.71 0.58 -10.12
CA GLY A 555 -3.79 1.76 -10.98
C GLY A 555 -3.86 1.49 -12.49
N SER A 556 -3.69 0.23 -12.94
CA SER A 556 -3.82 -0.14 -14.35
C SER A 556 -5.17 -0.85 -14.61
N PRO A 557 -5.88 -0.53 -15.71
CA PRO A 557 -7.07 -1.29 -16.13
C PRO A 557 -6.71 -2.65 -16.75
N VAL A 558 -5.42 -2.90 -17.00
CA VAL A 558 -4.88 -4.13 -17.59
C VAL A 558 -3.92 -4.83 -16.65
N SER A 559 -4.02 -6.16 -16.60
CA SER A 559 -2.99 -7.02 -16.05
C SER A 559 -2.47 -7.97 -17.12
N TYR A 560 -1.16 -8.09 -17.24
CA TYR A 560 -0.48 -8.98 -18.15
C TYR A 560 -0.20 -10.30 -17.43
N SER A 561 -0.79 -11.39 -17.91
CA SER A 561 -0.56 -12.74 -17.38
C SER A 561 0.84 -13.27 -17.71
N ARG A 562 1.56 -12.66 -18.67
CA ARG A 562 2.92 -13.04 -19.05
C ARG A 562 3.76 -11.86 -19.53
N VAL A 563 4.94 -11.68 -18.95
CA VAL A 563 5.89 -10.61 -19.30
C VAL A 563 7.27 -11.17 -19.57
N ILE A 564 7.89 -10.77 -20.68
CA ILE A 564 9.29 -11.08 -21.00
C ILE A 564 10.10 -9.78 -20.89
N GLU A 565 11.11 -9.77 -20.04
CA GLU A 565 12.12 -8.71 -19.95
C GLU A 565 13.40 -9.18 -20.64
N LYS A 566 13.71 -8.64 -21.82
CA LYS A 566 14.96 -8.89 -22.54
C LYS A 566 15.99 -7.84 -22.14
N ILE A 567 17.19 -8.30 -21.81
CA ILE A 567 18.28 -7.46 -21.30
C ILE A 567 19.39 -7.40 -22.34
N TYR A 568 19.86 -6.20 -22.64
CA TYR A 568 20.96 -5.92 -23.56
C TYR A 568 21.97 -4.99 -22.90
N GLY A 569 23.21 -5.02 -23.38
CA GLY A 569 24.23 -4.04 -23.02
C GLY A 569 24.03 -2.72 -23.77
N ASN A 570 25.11 -2.24 -24.37
CA ASN A 570 25.15 -0.92 -25.03
C ASN A 570 24.38 -0.79 -26.35
N SER A 571 23.86 -1.89 -26.88
CA SER A 571 23.07 -1.92 -28.11
C SER A 571 22.19 -3.17 -28.13
N THR A 572 21.15 -3.16 -28.96
CA THR A 572 20.28 -4.34 -29.16
C THR A 572 21.00 -5.54 -29.78
N GLY A 573 22.19 -5.34 -30.36
CA GLY A 573 23.06 -6.44 -30.82
C GLY A 573 23.84 -7.13 -29.68
N ASN A 574 23.91 -6.52 -28.49
CA ASN A 574 24.64 -7.04 -27.33
C ASN A 574 23.68 -7.70 -26.33
N TYR A 575 23.00 -8.75 -26.75
CA TYR A 575 22.02 -9.47 -25.93
C TYR A 575 22.67 -10.18 -24.73
N LYS A 576 22.08 -10.02 -23.55
CA LYS A 576 22.57 -10.58 -22.27
C LYS A 576 21.70 -11.69 -21.71
N GLY A 577 20.47 -11.81 -22.18
CA GLY A 577 19.52 -12.82 -21.72
C GLY A 577 18.11 -12.25 -21.54
N LYS A 578 17.21 -13.07 -21.01
CA LYS A 578 15.82 -12.67 -20.77
C LYS A 578 15.27 -13.25 -19.47
N ILE A 579 14.28 -12.58 -18.90
CA ILE A 579 13.50 -13.06 -17.77
C ILE A 579 12.05 -13.17 -18.21
N VAL A 580 11.46 -14.35 -18.05
CA VAL A 580 10.04 -14.61 -18.37
C VAL A 580 9.28 -14.78 -17.07
N ARG A 581 8.23 -13.98 -16.87
CA ARG A 581 7.37 -14.02 -15.68
C ARG A 581 5.95 -14.34 -16.08
N THR A 582 5.31 -15.24 -15.33
CA THR A 582 3.90 -15.60 -15.50
C THR A 582 3.13 -15.24 -14.23
N TYR A 583 1.95 -14.67 -14.37
CA TYR A 583 1.12 -14.16 -13.28
C TYR A 583 -0.26 -14.80 -13.26
N SER A 584 -0.93 -14.78 -12.10
CA SER A 584 -2.33 -15.19 -11.99
C SER A 584 -3.23 -14.25 -12.77
N PRO A 585 -4.28 -14.78 -13.44
CA PRO A 585 -5.20 -13.97 -14.23
C PRO A 585 -6.00 -13.00 -13.34
N LEU A 586 -6.68 -12.05 -13.98
CA LEU A 586 -7.64 -11.19 -13.28
C LEU A 586 -8.84 -12.01 -12.79
N SER A 587 -9.15 -11.89 -11.50
CA SER A 587 -10.34 -12.51 -10.91
C SER A 587 -11.42 -11.45 -10.63
N VAL A 588 -12.49 -11.47 -11.43
CA VAL A 588 -13.61 -10.53 -11.35
C VAL A 588 -14.92 -11.31 -11.24
N SER A 589 -15.76 -10.97 -10.28
CA SER A 589 -17.12 -11.50 -10.17
C SER A 589 -18.09 -10.68 -11.02
N ARG A 590 -18.80 -11.34 -11.94
CA ARG A 590 -19.76 -10.69 -12.86
C ARG A 590 -21.20 -11.08 -12.60
N SER A 591 -22.09 -10.08 -12.49
CA SER A 591 -23.54 -10.28 -12.55
C SER A 591 -24.08 -9.96 -13.94
N ALA A 592 -24.86 -10.89 -14.50
CA ALA A 592 -25.55 -10.73 -15.78
C ALA A 592 -27.04 -10.38 -15.62
N TYR A 593 -27.55 -10.33 -14.39
CA TYR A 593 -28.96 -10.12 -14.13
C TYR A 593 -29.29 -8.65 -13.90
N PHE A 594 -30.44 -8.24 -14.40
CA PHE A 594 -31.02 -6.93 -14.12
C PHE A 594 -31.88 -7.01 -12.84
N PRO A 595 -31.80 -6.03 -11.92
CA PRO A 595 -30.90 -4.88 -11.95
C PRO A 595 -29.46 -5.29 -11.65
N GLN A 596 -28.50 -4.69 -12.38
CA GLN A 596 -27.09 -5.07 -12.27
C GLN A 596 -26.52 -4.64 -10.91
N VAL A 597 -25.75 -5.54 -10.28
CA VAL A 597 -25.04 -5.27 -9.02
C VAL A 597 -23.58 -4.93 -9.30
N PRO A 598 -22.91 -4.13 -8.43
CA PRO A 598 -21.52 -3.76 -8.63
C PRO A 598 -20.61 -4.97 -8.78
N GLN A 599 -19.82 -4.97 -9.85
CA GLN A 599 -18.79 -5.97 -10.10
C GLN A 599 -17.65 -5.82 -9.08
N VAL A 600 -17.02 -6.93 -8.70
CA VAL A 600 -15.95 -6.90 -7.68
C VAL A 600 -14.66 -7.53 -8.22
N LEU A 601 -13.57 -6.74 -8.18
CA LEU A 601 -12.21 -7.24 -8.40
C LEU A 601 -11.69 -7.89 -7.13
N GLN A 602 -11.28 -9.16 -7.24
CA GLN A 602 -10.59 -9.88 -6.18
C GLN A 602 -9.10 -9.58 -6.28
N SER A 603 -8.69 -8.38 -5.85
CA SER A 603 -7.31 -7.89 -6.01
C SER A 603 -6.28 -8.77 -5.30
N TRP A 604 -6.67 -9.45 -4.22
CA TRP A 604 -5.82 -10.40 -3.49
C TRP A 604 -5.56 -11.71 -4.24
N ASN A 605 -6.32 -12.01 -5.30
CA ASN A 605 -6.19 -13.21 -6.12
C ASN A 605 -5.62 -12.90 -7.53
N SER A 606 -5.42 -11.63 -7.85
CA SER A 606 -5.07 -11.18 -9.20
C SER A 606 -3.60 -10.74 -9.29
N GLY A 607 -2.90 -11.07 -10.37
CA GLY A 607 -1.54 -10.59 -10.63
C GLY A 607 -0.45 -11.17 -9.71
N LEU A 608 -0.67 -12.37 -9.15
CA LEU A 608 0.30 -13.06 -8.30
C LEU A 608 1.36 -13.76 -9.15
N LEU A 609 2.65 -13.63 -8.82
CA LEU A 609 3.74 -14.25 -9.60
C LEU A 609 3.70 -15.78 -9.49
N LEU A 610 3.29 -16.48 -10.55
CA LEU A 610 3.22 -17.94 -10.61
C LEU A 610 4.57 -18.58 -10.97
N SER A 611 5.33 -17.96 -11.87
CA SER A 611 6.68 -18.45 -12.21
C SER A 611 7.60 -17.34 -12.72
N GLU A 612 8.90 -17.51 -12.49
CA GLU A 612 9.97 -16.70 -13.06
C GLU A 612 11.04 -17.62 -13.67
N MET A 613 11.35 -17.43 -14.95
CA MET A 613 12.40 -18.16 -15.67
C MET A 613 13.46 -17.20 -16.17
N VAL A 614 14.71 -17.40 -15.77
CA VAL A 614 15.85 -16.57 -16.18
C VAL A 614 16.68 -17.35 -17.19
N TYR A 615 16.98 -16.70 -18.32
CA TYR A 615 17.76 -17.24 -19.42
C TYR A 615 19.01 -16.39 -19.65
N ASN A 616 20.11 -17.04 -20.03
CA ASN A 616 21.35 -16.35 -20.40
C ASN A 616 21.33 -15.87 -21.87
N ALA A 617 22.44 -15.26 -22.31
CA ALA A 617 22.60 -14.75 -23.67
C ALA A 617 22.50 -15.83 -24.77
N GLN A 618 22.73 -17.11 -24.45
CA GLN A 618 22.59 -18.24 -25.37
C GLN A 618 21.19 -18.87 -25.32
N GLU A 619 20.22 -18.18 -24.69
CA GLU A 619 18.85 -18.66 -24.47
C GLU A 619 18.75 -19.96 -23.66
N LYS A 620 19.78 -20.29 -22.88
CA LYS A 620 19.71 -21.41 -21.94
C LYS A 620 19.11 -20.96 -20.63
N LEU A 621 18.17 -21.75 -20.12
CA LEU A 621 17.58 -21.56 -18.80
C LEU A 621 18.67 -21.72 -17.74
N VAL A 622 18.79 -20.76 -16.83
CA VAL A 622 19.76 -20.77 -15.72
C VAL A 622 19.08 -20.84 -14.37
N ARG A 623 17.86 -20.29 -14.25
CA ARG A 623 17.08 -20.34 -13.01
C ARG A 623 15.59 -20.43 -13.33
N LYS A 624 14.85 -21.24 -12.57
CA LYS A 624 13.40 -21.31 -12.58
C LYS A 624 12.88 -21.20 -11.14
N SER A 625 11.89 -20.35 -10.94
CA SER A 625 11.12 -20.23 -9.69
C SER A 625 9.65 -20.49 -10.00
N GLU A 626 8.97 -21.29 -9.18
CA GLU A 626 7.55 -21.62 -9.31
C GLU A 626 6.84 -21.48 -7.97
N ASN A 627 5.73 -20.75 -7.97
CA ASN A 627 4.96 -20.44 -6.78
C ASN A 627 3.59 -21.11 -6.82
N THR A 628 3.15 -21.64 -5.68
CA THR A 628 1.79 -22.13 -5.48
C THR A 628 1.13 -21.34 -4.37
N TYR A 629 -0.08 -20.87 -4.63
CA TYR A 629 -0.86 -20.06 -3.72
C TYR A 629 -2.07 -20.83 -3.19
N ASN A 630 -2.49 -20.51 -1.98
CA ASN A 630 -3.76 -20.94 -1.41
C ASN A 630 -4.65 -19.71 -1.20
N HIS A 631 -5.89 -19.79 -1.68
CA HIS A 631 -6.87 -18.72 -1.60
C HIS A 631 -7.91 -19.07 -0.53
N ILE A 632 -8.21 -18.10 0.33
CA ILE A 632 -9.17 -18.24 1.42
C ILE A 632 -10.17 -17.10 1.31
N ASP A 633 -11.43 -17.44 1.16
CA ASP A 633 -12.53 -16.47 1.16
C ASP A 633 -13.02 -16.19 2.58
N ASP A 634 -13.56 -14.99 2.81
CA ASP A 634 -14.22 -14.66 4.07
C ASP A 634 -15.50 -15.49 4.25
N ASN A 635 -15.58 -16.20 5.37
CA ASN A 635 -16.70 -17.05 5.70
C ASN A 635 -17.90 -16.30 6.29
N PHE A 636 -17.92 -14.96 6.31
CA PHE A 636 -19.05 -14.21 6.88
C PHE A 636 -20.41 -14.59 6.28
N TYR A 637 -20.45 -15.02 5.01
CA TYR A 637 -21.64 -15.50 4.33
C TYR A 637 -22.31 -16.70 5.01
N SER A 638 -21.54 -17.54 5.71
CA SER A 638 -22.07 -18.71 6.42
C SER A 638 -22.75 -18.33 7.75
N ASN A 639 -22.53 -17.11 8.26
CA ASN A 639 -23.20 -16.58 9.44
C ASN A 639 -24.36 -15.68 9.00
N SER A 640 -25.60 -16.15 9.18
CA SER A 640 -26.81 -15.44 8.72
C SER A 640 -26.96 -14.06 9.36
N THR A 641 -26.60 -13.89 10.63
CA THR A 641 -26.65 -12.61 11.34
C THR A 641 -25.61 -11.63 10.79
N ARG A 642 -24.35 -12.08 10.64
CA ARG A 642 -23.27 -11.23 10.10
C ARG A 642 -23.54 -10.86 8.65
N ARG A 643 -24.08 -11.78 7.85
CA ARG A 643 -24.48 -11.51 6.46
C ARG A 643 -25.54 -10.40 6.36
N GLU A 644 -26.53 -10.40 7.27
CA GLU A 644 -27.56 -9.35 7.29
C GLU A 644 -26.98 -7.96 7.57
N ASN A 645 -25.93 -7.87 8.38
CA ASN A 645 -25.25 -6.60 8.67
C ASN A 645 -24.59 -5.96 7.44
N PHE A 646 -24.43 -6.69 6.34
CA PHE A 646 -23.82 -6.26 5.07
C PHE A 646 -24.71 -6.52 3.84
N ARG A 647 -26.02 -6.73 4.02
CA ARG A 647 -26.94 -6.90 2.88
C ARG A 647 -27.03 -5.58 2.11
N ASN A 648 -26.57 -5.57 0.86
CA ASN A 648 -26.72 -4.44 -0.05
C ASN A 648 -27.78 -4.76 -1.10
N GLN A 649 -28.48 -3.74 -1.60
CA GLN A 649 -29.50 -3.90 -2.64
C GLN A 649 -29.36 -2.84 -3.73
N VAL A 650 -29.44 -3.29 -4.98
CA VAL A 650 -29.73 -2.44 -6.14
C VAL A 650 -31.18 -2.63 -6.51
N ILE A 651 -31.88 -1.52 -6.75
CA ILE A 651 -33.27 -1.52 -7.20
C ILE A 651 -33.37 -0.83 -8.55
N SER A 652 -34.34 -1.25 -9.36
CA SER A 652 -34.70 -0.50 -10.56
C SER A 652 -36.20 -0.45 -10.73
N PRO A 653 -36.77 0.73 -11.07
CA PRO A 653 -38.17 0.82 -11.44
C PRO A 653 -38.40 0.03 -12.74
N VAL A 654 -39.50 -0.71 -12.79
CA VAL A 654 -39.91 -1.48 -13.99
C VAL A 654 -41.35 -1.21 -14.39
N MET A 655 -42.13 -0.55 -13.53
CA MET A 655 -43.52 -0.23 -13.82
C MET A 655 -43.85 1.19 -13.36
N PHE A 656 -44.56 1.93 -14.19
CA PHE A 656 -44.90 3.34 -13.98
C PHE A 656 -46.41 3.57 -14.10
N ARG A 657 -46.96 4.56 -13.38
CA ARG A 657 -48.39 4.90 -13.50
C ARG A 657 -48.70 5.45 -14.89
N SER A 658 -49.73 4.92 -15.54
CA SER A 658 -50.34 5.56 -16.72
C SER A 658 -51.38 6.61 -16.30
N SER A 659 -51.47 7.71 -17.05
CA SER A 659 -52.45 8.78 -16.85
C SER A 659 -53.76 8.60 -17.63
N SER A 660 -53.90 7.55 -18.46
CA SER A 660 -55.03 7.41 -19.39
C SER A 660 -55.63 6.00 -19.43
N THR A 661 -56.85 5.89 -19.98
CA THR A 661 -57.59 4.65 -20.24
C THR A 661 -56.92 3.72 -21.26
N SER A 662 -55.88 4.20 -21.96
CA SER A 662 -54.95 3.39 -22.74
C SER A 662 -53.58 3.42 -22.06
N PRO A 663 -53.08 2.31 -21.49
CA PRO A 663 -51.84 2.32 -20.72
C PRO A 663 -50.65 2.62 -21.64
N GLN A 664 -50.17 3.87 -21.62
CA GLN A 664 -48.91 4.26 -22.25
C GLN A 664 -47.82 4.27 -21.17
N ILE A 665 -46.64 3.77 -21.53
CA ILE A 665 -45.48 3.78 -20.64
C ILE A 665 -44.96 5.22 -20.54
N ASP A 666 -44.95 5.78 -19.34
CA ASP A 666 -44.35 7.08 -19.01
C ASP A 666 -43.21 6.89 -17.99
N PRO A 667 -41.95 6.75 -18.45
CA PRO A 667 -40.79 6.60 -17.56
C PRO A 667 -40.47 7.84 -16.72
N ASN A 668 -41.06 8.99 -17.06
CA ASN A 668 -40.93 10.21 -16.26
C ASN A 668 -41.99 10.30 -15.14
N GLY A 669 -42.98 9.40 -15.15
CA GLY A 669 -44.03 9.31 -14.14
C GLY A 669 -43.55 8.66 -12.84
N SER A 670 -44.44 8.58 -11.84
CA SER A 670 -44.12 7.92 -10.57
C SER A 670 -43.99 6.40 -10.75
N PRO A 671 -42.87 5.79 -10.31
CA PRO A 671 -42.71 4.35 -10.34
C PRO A 671 -43.60 3.65 -9.31
N VAL A 672 -44.28 2.59 -9.74
CA VAL A 672 -45.21 1.79 -8.90
C VAL A 672 -44.67 0.42 -8.52
N TYR A 673 -43.70 -0.10 -9.26
CA TYR A 673 -43.08 -1.39 -8.98
C TYR A 673 -41.59 -1.36 -9.31
N PHE A 674 -40.80 -1.94 -8.41
CA PHE A 674 -39.35 -2.10 -8.55
C PHE A 674 -38.97 -3.56 -8.46
N VAL A 675 -37.98 -3.96 -9.24
CA VAL A 675 -37.25 -5.22 -9.07
C VAL A 675 -35.97 -4.97 -8.28
N MET A 676 -35.43 -6.02 -7.65
CA MET A 676 -34.22 -5.92 -6.85
C MET A 676 -33.16 -6.96 -7.23
N SER A 677 -31.91 -6.63 -6.93
CA SER A 677 -30.83 -7.61 -6.83
C SER A 677 -29.99 -7.32 -5.60
N GLU A 678 -29.64 -8.39 -4.89
CA GLU A 678 -28.86 -8.31 -3.67
C GLU A 678 -27.39 -8.58 -3.94
N PHE A 679 -26.51 -7.89 -3.22
CA PHE A 679 -25.09 -8.18 -3.22
C PHE A 679 -24.49 -7.95 -1.85
N PHE A 680 -23.25 -8.40 -1.68
CA PHE A 680 -22.53 -8.30 -0.42
C PHE A 680 -21.07 -7.94 -0.72
N PRO A 681 -20.38 -7.23 0.19
CA PRO A 681 -18.95 -6.99 0.08
C PRO A 681 -18.19 -8.32 0.01
N TYR A 682 -17.25 -8.43 -0.92
CA TYR A 682 -16.44 -9.63 -1.06
C TYR A 682 -15.06 -9.39 -0.44
N SER A 683 -14.56 -10.37 0.31
CA SER A 683 -13.22 -10.33 0.92
C SER A 683 -12.62 -11.73 0.95
N GLY A 684 -11.29 -11.77 0.87
CA GLY A 684 -10.48 -12.98 0.98
C GLY A 684 -9.02 -12.62 1.18
N ARG A 685 -8.17 -13.63 1.24
CA ARG A 685 -6.71 -13.51 1.34
C ARG A 685 -6.04 -14.64 0.58
N THR A 686 -4.84 -14.34 0.10
CA THR A 686 -3.98 -15.33 -0.54
C THR A 686 -2.69 -15.53 0.24
N HIS A 687 -2.29 -16.78 0.39
CA HIS A 687 -1.01 -17.19 0.98
C HIS A 687 -0.12 -17.87 -0.06
N LEU A 688 1.16 -17.48 -0.13
CA LEU A 688 2.17 -18.28 -0.83
C LEU A 688 2.49 -19.51 0.02
N ILE A 689 2.05 -20.69 -0.42
CA ILE A 689 2.18 -21.95 0.33
C ILE A 689 3.32 -22.83 -0.16
N LYS A 690 3.84 -22.60 -1.36
CA LYS A 690 4.94 -23.36 -1.93
C LYS A 690 5.74 -22.52 -2.91
N GLU A 691 7.05 -22.65 -2.85
CA GLU A 691 8.02 -22.06 -3.78
C GLU A 691 9.02 -23.16 -4.17
N VAL A 692 9.19 -23.39 -5.47
CA VAL A 692 10.19 -24.31 -6.02
C VAL A 692 11.21 -23.50 -6.79
N ASN A 693 12.46 -23.51 -6.34
CA ASN A 693 13.56 -22.86 -7.04
C ASN A 693 14.50 -23.92 -7.59
N THR A 694 14.80 -23.86 -8.88
CA THR A 694 15.69 -24.79 -9.59
C THR A 694 16.76 -24.01 -10.36
N GLU A 695 18.01 -24.43 -10.20
CA GLU A 695 19.17 -23.92 -10.94
C GLU A 695 19.67 -24.95 -11.94
N TYR A 696 20.14 -24.45 -13.09
CA TYR A 696 20.57 -25.27 -14.22
C TYR A 696 22.03 -24.98 -14.56
N ASP A 697 22.76 -26.03 -14.97
CA ASP A 697 24.12 -25.89 -15.49
C ASP A 697 24.13 -25.35 -16.94
N PRO A 698 25.31 -25.03 -17.50
CA PRO A 698 25.41 -24.61 -18.89
C PRO A 698 24.97 -25.66 -19.94
N LEU A 699 24.76 -26.92 -19.55
CA LEU A 699 24.22 -27.99 -20.40
C LEU A 699 22.69 -28.10 -20.30
N GLY A 700 22.06 -27.35 -19.38
CA GLY A 700 20.61 -27.37 -19.15
C GLY A 700 20.16 -28.46 -18.18
N LEU A 701 21.09 -29.09 -17.46
CA LEU A 701 20.80 -30.11 -16.45
C LEU A 701 20.53 -29.44 -15.10
N GLU A 702 19.56 -29.96 -14.36
CA GLU A 702 19.23 -29.50 -13.01
C GLU A 702 20.38 -29.81 -12.05
N VAL A 703 20.88 -28.78 -11.35
CA VAL A 703 22.00 -28.91 -10.40
C VAL A 703 21.51 -28.84 -8.96
N VAL A 704 20.60 -27.91 -8.70
CA VAL A 704 20.05 -27.64 -7.38
C VAL A 704 18.56 -27.38 -7.53
N SER A 705 17.75 -28.06 -6.72
CA SER A 705 16.35 -27.74 -6.55
C SER A 705 16.07 -27.62 -5.06
N THR A 706 15.37 -26.55 -4.68
CA THR A 706 14.90 -26.32 -3.32
C THR A 706 13.40 -26.13 -3.34
N VAL A 707 12.69 -26.89 -2.52
CA VAL A 707 11.24 -26.74 -2.32
C VAL A 707 11.01 -26.16 -0.94
N LYS A 708 10.47 -24.94 -0.90
CA LYS A 708 9.98 -24.31 0.32
C LYS A 708 8.46 -24.47 0.37
N SER A 709 7.91 -24.91 1.50
CA SER A 709 6.46 -24.88 1.72
C SER A 709 6.13 -24.19 3.03
N SER A 710 4.99 -23.50 3.10
CA SER A 710 4.55 -22.78 4.28
C SER A 710 3.11 -23.13 4.65
N GLY A 711 2.85 -23.31 5.95
CA GLY A 711 1.52 -23.48 6.52
C GLY A 711 1.09 -22.23 7.31
N PHE A 712 -0.20 -21.93 7.32
CA PHE A 712 -0.76 -20.74 7.96
C PHE A 712 -1.91 -21.11 8.90
N ASP A 713 -2.09 -20.33 9.96
CA ASP A 713 -3.23 -20.47 10.88
C ASP A 713 -4.54 -20.06 10.20
N GLY A 714 -5.62 -20.79 10.46
CA GLY A 714 -6.93 -20.53 9.82
C GLY A 714 -7.69 -19.35 10.40
N ASN A 715 -7.38 -18.94 11.64
CA ASN A 715 -8.11 -17.90 12.35
C ASN A 715 -7.42 -16.55 12.25
N TYR A 716 -6.12 -16.48 12.51
CA TYR A 716 -5.29 -15.27 12.59
C TYR A 716 -4.35 -15.11 11.39
N TYR A 717 -4.19 -16.14 10.57
CA TYR A 717 -3.44 -16.12 9.30
C TYR A 717 -1.93 -15.87 9.42
N TYR A 718 -1.35 -15.97 10.62
CA TYR A 718 0.10 -16.00 10.78
C TYR A 718 0.67 -17.34 10.30
N LYS A 719 1.96 -17.37 10.01
CA LYS A 719 2.63 -18.57 9.50
C LYS A 719 2.95 -19.54 10.64
N ILE A 720 2.45 -20.77 10.58
CA ILE A 720 2.62 -21.80 11.63
C ILE A 720 3.72 -22.82 11.32
N CYS A 721 4.12 -22.95 10.05
CA CYS A 721 5.17 -23.90 9.65
C CYS A 721 5.87 -23.41 8.38
N ASP A 722 7.18 -23.67 8.28
CA ASP A 722 7.96 -23.64 7.04
C ASP A 722 8.66 -24.99 6.88
N THR A 723 8.69 -25.54 5.67
CA THR A 723 9.54 -26.68 5.30
C THR A 723 10.49 -26.27 4.19
N LEU A 724 11.72 -26.77 4.23
CA LEU A 724 12.70 -26.65 3.17
C LEU A 724 13.23 -28.03 2.83
N LYS A 725 13.04 -28.45 1.59
CA LYS A 725 13.60 -29.68 1.04
C LYS A 725 14.65 -29.33 0.00
N ASP A 726 15.89 -29.79 0.18
CA ASP A 726 16.97 -29.61 -0.80
C ASP A 726 17.03 -30.76 -1.83
N SER A 727 17.93 -30.63 -2.82
CA SER A 727 18.12 -31.62 -3.89
C SER A 727 18.63 -32.98 -3.39
N LYS A 728 19.13 -33.05 -2.15
CA LYS A 728 19.55 -34.31 -1.49
C LYS A 728 18.43 -34.92 -0.65
N SER A 729 17.20 -34.40 -0.78
CA SER A 729 16.04 -34.75 0.04
C SER A 729 16.24 -34.51 1.54
N SER A 730 17.20 -33.67 1.93
CA SER A 730 17.31 -33.20 3.31
C SER A 730 16.13 -32.28 3.60
N LEU A 731 15.40 -32.59 4.67
CA LEU A 731 14.19 -31.88 5.05
C LEU A 731 14.43 -31.10 6.33
N LEU A 732 14.33 -29.78 6.26
CA LEU A 732 14.29 -28.89 7.42
C LEU A 732 12.84 -28.46 7.64
N ILE A 733 12.33 -28.59 8.86
CA ILE A 733 10.97 -28.19 9.25
C ILE A 733 11.10 -27.18 10.39
N THR A 734 10.45 -26.03 10.25
CA THR A 734 10.35 -25.01 11.30
C THR A 734 8.89 -24.84 11.67
N LYS A 735 8.52 -25.07 12.93
CA LYS A 735 7.17 -24.84 13.46
C LYS A 735 7.17 -23.65 14.40
N TYR A 736 6.09 -22.89 14.38
CA TYR A 736 5.92 -21.67 15.16
C TYR A 736 4.69 -21.77 16.07
N LYS A 737 4.75 -21.12 17.23
CA LYS A 737 3.57 -20.73 18.01
C LYS A 737 3.62 -19.25 18.32
N TYR A 738 2.46 -18.61 18.39
CA TYR A 738 2.27 -17.18 18.60
C TYR A 738 1.48 -16.90 19.88
N ASN A 739 1.33 -15.62 20.21
CA ASN A 739 0.56 -15.18 21.37
C ASN A 739 -0.86 -15.79 21.42
N PRO A 740 -1.63 -15.86 20.31
CA PRO A 740 -2.95 -16.48 20.36
C PRO A 740 -2.93 -17.96 20.73
N ASP A 741 -1.97 -18.75 20.23
CA ASP A 741 -1.85 -20.18 20.56
C ASP A 741 -1.63 -20.40 22.07
N LEU A 742 -0.86 -19.53 22.71
CA LEU A 742 -0.56 -19.60 24.13
C LEU A 742 -1.66 -18.99 25.01
N SER A 743 -2.43 -18.02 24.49
CA SER A 743 -3.50 -17.35 25.22
C SER A 743 -4.65 -18.29 25.61
N LEU A 744 -4.82 -19.38 24.85
CA LEU A 744 -5.84 -20.42 25.06
C LEU A 744 -5.49 -21.39 26.21
N LEU A 745 -4.24 -21.36 26.71
CA LEU A 745 -3.78 -22.28 27.74
C LEU A 745 -4.15 -21.78 29.15
N ALA A 746 -4.54 -22.72 30.03
CA ALA A 746 -4.87 -22.43 31.42
C ALA A 746 -3.61 -22.16 32.26
N GLY A 747 -3.73 -21.27 33.26
CA GLY A 747 -2.66 -20.91 34.19
C GLY A 747 -2.23 -19.43 34.08
N THR A 748 -1.78 -18.86 35.20
CA THR A 748 -1.45 -17.43 35.32
C THR A 748 -0.22 -17.02 34.51
N GLN A 749 0.70 -17.95 34.26
CA GLN A 749 1.86 -17.73 33.38
C GLN A 749 1.50 -17.34 31.94
N TYR A 750 0.27 -17.62 31.50
CA TYR A 750 -0.22 -17.27 30.16
C TYR A 750 -1.04 -15.97 30.13
N ASP A 751 -1.26 -15.30 31.27
CA ASP A 751 -2.02 -14.04 31.34
C ASP A 751 -1.40 -12.96 30.45
N VAL A 752 -0.06 -12.88 30.42
CA VAL A 752 0.65 -11.92 29.57
C VAL A 752 0.28 -12.06 28.09
N TYR A 753 0.13 -13.29 27.59
CA TYR A 753 -0.25 -13.53 26.19
C TYR A 753 -1.72 -13.18 25.95
N ARG A 754 -2.63 -13.46 26.90
CA ARG A 754 -4.03 -13.00 26.82
C ARG A 754 -4.13 -11.49 26.74
N GLU A 755 -3.38 -10.78 27.59
CA GLU A 755 -3.35 -9.32 27.56
C GLU A 755 -2.73 -8.76 26.27
N MET A 756 -1.68 -9.42 25.72
CA MET A 756 -1.08 -9.07 24.43
C MET A 756 -2.09 -9.24 23.28
N VAL A 757 -2.82 -10.35 23.25
CA VAL A 757 -3.90 -10.59 22.28
C VAL A 757 -4.99 -9.54 22.40
N GLY A 758 -5.38 -9.15 23.62
CA GLY A 758 -6.33 -8.06 23.87
C GLY A 758 -5.89 -6.69 23.33
N LYS A 759 -4.57 -6.47 23.15
CA LYS A 759 -3.99 -5.29 22.48
C LYS A 759 -3.70 -5.49 20.99
N ASN A 760 -4.23 -6.55 20.39
CA ASN A 760 -3.98 -6.95 18.99
C ASN A 760 -2.50 -7.26 18.67
N ILE A 761 -1.69 -7.62 19.67
CA ILE A 761 -0.33 -8.13 19.47
C ILE A 761 -0.42 -9.64 19.24
N ILE A 762 -0.67 -10.03 18.00
CA ILE A 762 -1.02 -11.42 17.63
C ILE A 762 0.01 -12.08 16.71
N ASN A 763 0.81 -11.30 15.98
CA ASN A 763 1.74 -11.80 14.97
C ASN A 763 3.22 -11.73 15.43
N ARG A 764 3.49 -12.04 16.70
CA ARG A 764 4.86 -12.22 17.24
C ARG A 764 5.10 -13.70 17.57
N PRO A 765 6.08 -14.38 16.94
CA PRO A 765 6.36 -15.77 17.26
C PRO A 765 6.96 -15.87 18.67
N VAL A 766 6.43 -16.78 19.48
CA VAL A 766 6.82 -17.02 20.88
C VAL A 766 7.62 -18.29 21.03
N GLU A 767 7.22 -19.37 20.36
CA GLU A 767 7.98 -20.62 20.32
C GLU A 767 8.37 -20.95 18.89
N THR A 768 9.58 -21.48 18.72
CA THR A 768 10.08 -21.96 17.43
C THR A 768 10.77 -23.30 17.61
N LEU A 769 10.39 -24.28 16.78
CA LEU A 769 10.97 -25.60 16.77
C LEU A 769 11.51 -25.89 15.37
N VAL A 770 12.82 -26.10 15.27
CA VAL A 770 13.50 -26.52 14.04
C VAL A 770 13.88 -28.00 14.16
N SER A 771 13.48 -28.77 13.16
CA SER A 771 13.76 -30.20 13.05
C SER A 771 14.40 -30.53 11.70
N ARG A 772 15.31 -31.51 11.69
CA ARG A 772 15.77 -32.18 10.47
C ARG A 772 14.98 -33.48 10.32
N GLY A 773 14.05 -33.53 9.37
CA GLY A 773 13.03 -34.56 9.31
C GLY A 773 12.24 -34.60 10.62
N SER A 774 12.16 -35.78 11.24
CA SER A 774 11.51 -35.96 12.55
C SER A 774 12.38 -35.60 13.76
N ILE A 775 13.65 -35.25 13.55
CA ILE A 775 14.61 -35.06 14.65
C ILE A 775 14.70 -33.56 15.01
N PRO A 776 14.28 -33.16 16.22
CA PRO A 776 14.49 -31.80 16.70
C PRO A 776 15.99 -31.48 16.78
N ILE A 777 16.39 -30.34 16.23
CA ILE A 777 17.77 -29.86 16.30
C ILE A 777 17.90 -28.54 17.05
N HIS A 778 16.81 -27.77 17.11
CA HIS A 778 16.78 -26.52 17.85
C HIS A 778 15.36 -26.20 18.30
N TYR A 779 15.20 -25.77 19.54
CA TYR A 779 13.98 -25.23 20.08
C TYR A 779 14.29 -23.92 20.78
N GLN A 780 13.43 -22.93 20.58
CA GLN A 780 13.50 -21.62 21.20
C GLN A 780 12.13 -21.23 21.77
N SER A 781 12.13 -20.61 22.94
CA SER A 781 10.96 -19.99 23.55
C SER A 781 11.30 -18.60 24.08
N LEU A 782 10.44 -17.62 23.80
CA LEU A 782 10.51 -16.26 24.31
C LEU A 782 9.50 -16.10 25.45
N GLU A 783 9.97 -15.87 26.67
CA GLU A 783 9.08 -15.62 27.80
C GLU A 783 8.86 -14.13 27.95
N TYR A 784 7.61 -13.68 27.81
CA TYR A 784 7.27 -12.27 27.94
C TYR A 784 6.94 -11.90 29.38
N SER A 785 7.19 -10.64 29.72
CA SER A 785 6.74 -10.01 30.96
C SER A 785 6.25 -8.60 30.69
N LYS A 786 5.58 -8.00 31.67
CA LYS A 786 5.00 -6.66 31.57
C LYS A 786 5.58 -5.74 32.65
N ASN A 787 5.92 -4.49 32.29
CA ASN A 787 6.29 -3.49 33.30
C ASN A 787 5.05 -2.78 33.86
N ILE A 788 5.26 -1.88 34.84
CA ILE A 788 4.19 -1.11 35.49
C ILE A 788 3.40 -0.21 34.51
N LEU A 789 4.02 0.17 33.39
CA LEU A 789 3.39 0.98 32.34
C LEU A 789 2.62 0.14 31.31
N GLY A 790 2.62 -1.19 31.46
CA GLY A 790 1.88 -2.09 30.59
C GLY A 790 2.62 -2.51 29.32
N TYR A 791 3.97 -2.44 29.31
CA TYR A 791 4.82 -2.77 28.16
C TYR A 791 5.29 -4.21 28.21
N TYR A 792 5.09 -4.92 27.10
CA TYR A 792 5.52 -6.30 26.95
C TYR A 792 6.93 -6.37 26.38
N PHE A 793 7.81 -7.06 27.09
CA PHE A 793 9.19 -7.29 26.68
C PHE A 793 9.56 -8.75 26.94
N VAL A 794 10.60 -9.22 26.26
CA VAL A 794 11.14 -10.56 26.48
C VAL A 794 11.95 -10.55 27.77
N ASN A 795 11.56 -11.36 28.74
CA ASN A 795 12.21 -11.52 30.04
C ASN A 795 13.25 -12.65 30.04
N ASN A 796 12.97 -13.75 29.33
CA ASN A 796 13.93 -14.83 29.11
C ASN A 796 13.85 -15.35 27.68
N ILE A 797 14.98 -15.81 27.18
CA ILE A 797 15.06 -16.65 25.98
C ILE A 797 15.56 -18.01 26.45
N LYS A 798 14.75 -19.03 26.19
CA LYS A 798 15.10 -20.42 26.49
C LYS A 798 15.42 -21.14 25.20
N GLU A 799 16.56 -21.81 25.17
CA GLU A 799 17.00 -22.59 24.02
C GLU A 799 17.41 -24.00 24.43
N GLY A 800 17.23 -24.93 23.51
CA GLY A 800 17.59 -26.33 23.68
C GLY A 800 17.46 -27.10 22.38
N LYS A 801 17.55 -28.43 22.45
CA LYS A 801 17.18 -29.29 21.31
C LYS A 801 15.69 -29.56 21.28
N THR A 802 15.08 -29.69 22.46
CA THR A 802 13.66 -30.00 22.67
C THR A 802 13.13 -29.23 23.86
N THR A 803 11.80 -29.17 24.03
CA THR A 803 11.14 -28.58 25.21
C THR A 803 11.60 -29.18 26.54
N ALA A 804 12.03 -30.46 26.55
CA ALA A 804 12.53 -31.15 27.75
C ALA A 804 14.01 -30.87 28.05
N SER A 805 14.74 -30.23 27.14
CA SER A 805 16.18 -29.96 27.23
C SER A 805 16.50 -28.49 26.99
N ILE A 806 15.61 -27.60 27.45
CA ILE A 806 15.80 -26.15 27.37
C ILE A 806 16.52 -25.61 28.60
N SER A 807 17.35 -24.61 28.38
CA SER A 807 17.94 -23.78 29.43
C SER A 807 17.84 -22.32 29.02
N SER A 808 17.87 -21.40 30.00
CA SER A 808 17.90 -19.97 29.68
C SER A 808 19.22 -19.65 28.96
N SER A 809 19.16 -19.40 27.65
CA SER A 809 20.30 -18.93 26.85
C SER A 809 20.55 -17.46 27.11
N TYR A 810 19.48 -16.69 27.36
CA TYR A 810 19.51 -15.31 27.84
C TYR A 810 18.46 -15.09 28.93
N SER A 811 18.84 -14.37 29.97
CA SER A 811 17.94 -13.88 31.01
C SER A 811 18.17 -12.39 31.22
N PHE A 812 17.09 -11.62 31.08
CA PHE A 812 17.09 -10.17 31.17
C PHE A 812 16.66 -9.77 32.59
N GLN A 813 17.65 -9.57 33.47
CA GLN A 813 17.42 -9.42 34.92
C GLN A 813 16.64 -8.16 35.28
N SER A 814 16.81 -7.09 34.49
CA SER A 814 16.09 -5.83 34.68
C SER A 814 15.96 -5.07 33.37
N HIS A 815 14.96 -4.20 33.32
CA HIS A 815 14.67 -3.35 32.16
C HIS A 815 14.53 -1.89 32.60
N ASP A 816 14.73 -0.97 31.66
CA ASP A 816 14.37 0.44 31.86
C ASP A 816 12.87 0.70 31.65
N SER A 817 12.45 1.95 31.78
CA SER A 817 11.06 2.38 31.55
C SER A 817 10.58 2.17 30.12
N TYR A 818 11.49 2.03 29.15
CA TYR A 818 11.22 1.81 27.74
C TYR A 818 11.16 0.31 27.37
N GLY A 819 11.41 -0.59 28.34
CA GLY A 819 11.46 -2.03 28.12
C GLY A 819 12.77 -2.50 27.50
N ASN A 820 13.84 -1.69 27.56
CA ASN A 820 15.17 -2.10 27.14
C ASN A 820 15.90 -2.83 28.27
N PRO A 821 16.62 -3.91 28.00
CA PRO A 821 17.31 -4.66 29.04
C PRO A 821 18.52 -3.89 29.57
N ARG A 822 18.68 -3.88 30.89
CA ARG A 822 19.79 -3.24 31.60
C ARG A 822 20.88 -4.22 31.99
N GLU A 823 20.51 -5.43 32.39
CA GLU A 823 21.44 -6.51 32.71
C GLU A 823 21.02 -7.80 32.02
N VAL A 824 21.94 -8.38 31.27
CA VAL A 824 21.76 -9.60 30.50
C VAL A 824 22.73 -10.64 31.00
N ARG A 825 22.19 -11.82 31.36
CA ARG A 825 22.97 -13.00 31.68
C ARG A 825 22.76 -14.01 30.57
N SER A 826 23.85 -14.48 29.97
CA SER A 826 23.79 -15.49 28.92
C SER A 826 24.68 -16.67 29.26
N LEU A 827 24.25 -17.87 28.87
CA LEU A 827 24.94 -19.11 29.21
C LEU A 827 26.35 -19.12 28.60
N GLY A 828 27.38 -19.25 29.43
CA GLY A 828 28.78 -19.26 29.00
C GLY A 828 29.35 -17.89 28.61
N MET A 829 28.58 -16.81 28.80
CA MET A 829 29.00 -15.43 28.52
C MET A 829 29.13 -14.62 29.81
N PRO A 830 30.00 -13.61 29.86
CA PRO A 830 30.10 -12.71 31.00
C PRO A 830 28.79 -11.93 31.20
N VAL A 831 28.45 -11.63 32.46
CA VAL A 831 27.33 -10.76 32.79
C VAL A 831 27.54 -9.43 32.05
N THR A 832 26.54 -9.00 31.30
CA THR A 832 26.64 -7.81 30.45
C THR A 832 25.59 -6.80 30.84
N VAL A 833 26.03 -5.59 31.19
CA VAL A 833 25.15 -4.44 31.44
C VAL A 833 25.09 -3.56 30.19
N TYR A 834 23.88 -3.12 29.86
CA TYR A 834 23.63 -2.13 28.82
C TYR A 834 23.12 -0.85 29.46
N LEU A 835 23.76 0.27 29.12
CA LEU A 835 23.23 1.60 29.42
C LEU A 835 22.65 2.18 28.14
N TRP A 836 21.47 2.77 28.27
CA TRP A 836 20.70 3.31 27.17
C TRP A 836 20.70 4.84 27.23
N GLY A 837 20.81 5.44 26.05
CA GLY A 837 20.82 6.87 25.85
C GLY A 837 19.77 7.31 24.83
N TYR A 838 19.69 8.63 24.60
CA TYR A 838 18.83 9.21 23.58
C TYR A 838 17.35 8.83 23.74
N GLY A 839 16.80 8.93 24.96
CA GLY A 839 15.41 8.56 25.24
C GLY A 839 15.15 7.04 25.17
N GLY A 840 16.17 6.22 25.40
CA GLY A 840 16.08 4.76 25.35
C GLY A 840 16.18 4.18 23.93
N HIS A 841 16.52 4.97 22.92
CA HIS A 841 16.58 4.50 21.53
C HIS A 841 17.87 3.76 21.18
N TYR A 842 18.99 4.08 21.85
CA TYR A 842 20.30 3.51 21.49
C TYR A 842 21.09 3.05 22.73
N PRO A 843 21.79 1.90 22.66
CA PRO A 843 22.73 1.50 23.69
C PRO A 843 23.97 2.40 23.62
N ILE A 844 24.25 3.15 24.68
CA ILE A 844 25.44 4.04 24.79
C ILE A 844 26.61 3.34 25.47
N ALA A 845 26.36 2.21 26.15
CA ALA A 845 27.40 1.40 26.77
C ALA A 845 27.07 -0.09 26.73
N LYS A 846 28.08 -0.90 26.46
CA LYS A 846 28.12 -2.34 26.72
C LYS A 846 29.22 -2.61 27.73
N ILE A 847 28.85 -3.07 28.93
CA ILE A 847 29.74 -3.29 30.06
C ILE A 847 29.74 -4.79 30.36
N GLU A 848 30.77 -5.49 29.89
CA GLU A 848 30.90 -6.94 30.13
C GLU A 848 31.66 -7.19 31.44
N ASN A 849 31.38 -8.30 32.12
CA ASN A 849 31.98 -8.69 33.41
C ASN A 849 31.64 -7.76 34.59
N SER A 850 30.44 -7.18 34.59
CA SER A 850 29.92 -6.44 35.74
C SER A 850 28.40 -6.59 35.85
N THR A 851 27.88 -6.42 37.06
CA THR A 851 26.44 -6.39 37.36
C THR A 851 25.92 -4.96 37.35
N TYR A 852 24.61 -4.77 37.17
CA TYR A 852 24.01 -3.44 37.19
C TYR A 852 24.20 -2.75 38.55
N ALA A 853 24.19 -3.51 39.65
CA ALA A 853 24.44 -3.00 40.99
C ALA A 853 25.87 -2.43 41.14
N GLU A 854 26.88 -3.09 40.58
CA GLU A 854 28.27 -2.60 40.56
C GLU A 854 28.40 -1.35 39.69
N VAL A 855 27.72 -1.29 38.54
CA VAL A 855 27.69 -0.10 37.69
C VAL A 855 27.05 1.09 38.43
N ILE A 856 25.93 0.87 39.13
CA ILE A 856 25.31 1.90 39.99
C ILE A 856 26.27 2.33 41.10
N GLY A 857 26.93 1.40 41.78
CA GLY A 857 27.94 1.70 42.80
C GLY A 857 29.09 2.54 42.25
N ALA A 858 29.58 2.23 41.05
CA ALA A 858 30.65 2.97 40.37
C ALA A 858 30.23 4.38 39.93
N LEU A 859 28.94 4.63 39.70
CA LEU A 859 28.38 5.98 39.45
C LEU A 859 28.15 6.79 40.73
N GLY A 860 28.24 6.16 41.91
CA GLY A 860 28.13 6.81 43.22
C GLY A 860 26.70 7.22 43.61
N SER A 861 26.58 8.06 44.65
CA SER A 861 25.30 8.46 45.25
C SER A 861 24.34 9.20 44.30
N ASN A 862 24.85 9.77 43.20
CA ASN A 862 24.07 10.47 42.17
C ASN A 862 23.71 9.60 40.95
N ALA A 863 23.86 8.27 41.03
CA ALA A 863 23.69 7.36 39.90
C ALA A 863 22.37 7.54 39.14
N THR A 864 21.24 7.71 39.83
CA THR A 864 19.93 7.94 39.19
C THR A 864 19.91 9.21 38.34
N THR A 865 20.46 10.31 38.86
CA THR A 865 20.54 11.59 38.15
C THR A 865 21.45 11.49 36.92
N ILE A 866 22.58 10.77 37.05
CA ILE A 866 23.51 10.52 35.94
C ILE A 866 22.87 9.64 34.86
N LEU A 867 22.18 8.58 35.24
CA LEU A 867 21.49 7.72 34.27
C LEU A 867 20.36 8.47 33.55
N ASN A 868 19.65 9.34 34.26
CA ASN A 868 18.64 10.20 33.63
C ASN A 868 19.25 11.21 32.66
N SER A 869 20.41 11.78 32.97
CA SER A 869 21.10 12.71 32.05
C SER A 869 21.65 11.99 30.83
N LEU A 870 22.22 10.79 31.00
CA LEU A 870 22.67 9.92 29.92
C LEU A 870 21.52 9.48 29.02
N ASN A 871 20.33 9.30 29.57
CA ASN A 871 19.13 8.89 28.83
C ASN A 871 18.29 10.06 28.28
N SER A 872 18.77 11.30 28.38
CA SER A 872 18.14 12.45 27.72
C SER A 872 18.09 12.23 26.20
N SER A 873 16.98 12.60 25.55
CA SER A 873 16.84 12.57 24.08
C SER A 873 17.85 13.48 23.37
N THR A 874 18.45 14.43 24.08
CA THR A 874 19.43 15.42 23.59
C THR A 874 20.77 15.29 24.32
N VAL A 875 21.09 14.11 24.85
CA VAL A 875 22.38 13.86 25.52
C VAL A 875 23.56 14.18 24.59
N SER A 876 24.58 14.87 25.12
CA SER A 876 25.78 15.22 24.36
C SER A 876 26.82 14.10 24.39
N ASP A 877 27.59 13.95 23.31
CA ASP A 877 28.72 13.00 23.24
C ASP A 877 29.72 13.21 24.38
N ALA A 878 29.98 14.46 24.76
CA ALA A 878 30.88 14.81 25.87
C ALA A 878 30.37 14.29 27.22
N THR A 879 29.06 14.34 27.45
CA THR A 879 28.42 13.78 28.66
C THR A 879 28.58 12.27 28.70
N ILE A 880 28.33 11.58 27.58
CA ILE A 880 28.52 10.12 27.47
C ILE A 880 29.98 9.78 27.73
N ASP A 881 30.91 10.40 27.00
CA ASP A 881 32.34 10.10 27.09
C ASP A 881 32.89 10.30 28.51
N THR A 882 32.45 11.36 29.21
CA THR A 882 32.85 11.65 30.60
C THR A 882 32.46 10.49 31.53
N HIS A 883 31.19 10.10 31.53
CA HIS A 883 30.71 9.05 32.44
C HIS A 883 31.21 7.65 32.05
N MET A 884 31.39 7.38 30.76
CA MET A 884 31.95 6.10 30.30
C MET A 884 33.44 5.97 30.68
N THR A 885 34.16 7.08 30.71
CA THR A 885 35.54 7.13 31.23
C THR A 885 35.58 6.87 32.73
N THR A 886 34.66 7.45 33.51
CA THR A 886 34.50 7.13 34.94
C THR A 886 34.26 5.64 35.15
N LEU A 887 33.33 5.04 34.40
CA LEU A 887 33.03 3.61 34.52
C LEU A 887 34.22 2.71 34.15
N ARG A 888 34.95 3.01 33.07
CA ARG A 888 36.20 2.29 32.71
C ARG A 888 37.22 2.33 33.84
N ASN A 889 37.36 3.48 34.48
CA ASN A 889 38.35 3.67 35.54
C ASN A 889 37.94 2.99 36.85
N SER A 890 36.65 2.98 37.19
CA SER A 890 36.13 2.40 38.43
C SER A 890 35.95 0.88 38.35
N LEU A 891 35.52 0.34 37.21
CA LEU A 891 35.21 -1.09 37.05
C LEU A 891 36.41 -1.86 36.45
N LYS A 892 37.45 -2.11 37.25
CA LYS A 892 38.74 -2.68 36.80
C LYS A 892 38.66 -4.05 36.13
N ASN A 893 37.65 -4.85 36.45
CA ASN A 893 37.45 -6.19 35.90
C ASN A 893 36.45 -6.22 34.73
N ALA A 894 35.80 -5.08 34.45
CA ALA A 894 34.79 -4.97 33.41
C ALA A 894 35.38 -4.46 32.09
N ARG A 895 34.78 -4.85 30.98
CA ARG A 895 35.09 -4.32 29.65
C ARG A 895 34.01 -3.33 29.23
N VAL A 896 34.29 -2.04 29.38
CA VAL A 896 33.35 -0.97 29.07
C VAL A 896 33.59 -0.45 27.65
N THR A 897 32.73 -0.87 26.72
CA THR A 897 32.65 -0.31 25.37
C THR A 897 31.56 0.75 25.34
N SER A 898 31.81 1.93 24.77
CA SER A 898 30.79 2.98 24.66
C SER A 898 30.58 3.45 23.23
N TYR A 899 29.40 4.00 22.98
CA TYR A 899 28.97 4.42 21.67
C TYR A 899 28.32 5.80 21.75
N THR A 900 28.55 6.62 20.73
CA THR A 900 27.81 7.87 20.52
C THR A 900 27.08 7.78 19.19
N TYR A 901 25.99 8.53 19.05
CA TYR A 901 25.14 8.47 17.87
C TYR A 901 24.81 9.87 17.36
N GLY A 902 24.89 10.01 16.04
CA GLY A 902 24.29 11.10 15.30
C GLY A 902 22.87 10.73 14.93
N ALA A 903 21.92 11.61 15.19
CA ALA A 903 20.53 11.34 14.87
C ALA A 903 20.38 11.01 13.36
N LEU A 904 19.72 9.88 13.05
CA LEU A 904 19.41 9.39 11.69
C LEU A 904 20.61 8.96 10.82
N VAL A 905 21.80 9.21 11.31
CA VAL A 905 23.06 8.78 10.71
C VAL A 905 23.45 7.41 11.24
N GLY A 906 23.29 7.20 12.54
CA GLY A 906 23.75 6.02 13.26
C GLY A 906 24.95 6.36 14.16
N MET A 907 25.77 5.36 14.45
CA MET A 907 26.90 5.48 15.37
C MET A 907 27.97 6.45 14.86
N THR A 908 28.24 7.52 15.61
CA THR A 908 29.26 8.54 15.29
C THR A 908 30.61 8.23 15.91
N SER A 909 30.64 7.46 17.02
CA SER A 909 31.89 6.92 17.54
C SER A 909 31.68 5.64 18.32
N MET A 910 32.73 4.82 18.36
CA MET A 910 32.85 3.65 19.24
C MET A 910 34.14 3.78 20.03
N THR A 911 34.07 3.66 21.36
CA THR A 911 35.24 3.68 22.24
C THR A 911 35.40 2.31 22.88
N ASP A 912 36.52 1.64 22.60
CA ASP A 912 36.81 0.29 23.06
C ASP A 912 37.06 0.22 24.59
N PRO A 913 37.19 -0.99 25.18
CA PRO A 913 37.50 -1.15 26.60
C PRO A 913 38.85 -0.56 27.05
N ARG A 914 39.78 -0.29 26.12
CA ARG A 914 41.08 0.33 26.39
C ARG A 914 41.00 1.86 26.36
N GLY A 915 39.86 2.43 25.95
CA GLY A 915 39.65 3.87 25.82
C GLY A 915 40.02 4.44 24.44
N ASN A 916 40.34 3.60 23.46
CA ASN A 916 40.62 4.07 22.10
C ASN A 916 39.30 4.34 21.38
N LYS A 917 39.16 5.56 20.84
CA LYS A 917 37.95 6.03 20.16
C LYS A 917 38.11 5.93 18.64
N GLU A 918 37.28 5.14 18.00
CA GLU A 918 37.09 5.17 16.54
C GLU A 918 35.92 6.12 16.22
N SER A 919 36.09 6.98 15.23
CA SER A 919 35.07 7.97 14.84
C SER A 919 34.59 7.74 13.42
N TYR A 920 33.30 7.94 13.19
CA TYR A 920 32.62 7.70 11.92
C TYR A 920 32.09 9.02 11.39
N GLN A 921 32.62 9.44 10.25
CA GLN A 921 32.17 10.64 9.56
C GLN A 921 31.24 10.27 8.43
N TYR A 922 30.22 11.09 8.23
CA TYR A 922 29.18 10.86 7.25
C TYR A 922 29.06 12.06 6.32
N ASP A 923 28.60 11.80 5.09
CA ASP A 923 28.32 12.86 4.13
C ASP A 923 26.95 13.52 4.41
N GLY A 924 26.62 14.57 3.63
CA GLY A 924 25.35 15.29 3.77
C GLY A 924 24.10 14.44 3.51
N PHE A 925 24.25 13.22 3.00
CA PHE A 925 23.19 12.25 2.73
C PHE A 925 23.13 11.12 3.75
N GLN A 926 23.87 11.22 4.87
CA GLN A 926 23.90 10.22 5.93
C GLN A 926 24.44 8.86 5.45
N ARG A 927 25.37 8.89 4.48
CA ARG A 927 26.19 7.75 4.06
C ARG A 927 27.56 7.86 4.72
N LEU A 928 28.18 6.73 5.07
CA LEU A 928 29.47 6.69 5.76
C LEU A 928 30.58 7.22 4.84
N LYS A 929 31.14 8.39 5.15
CA LYS A 929 32.19 9.03 4.35
C LYS A 929 33.57 8.49 4.71
N SER A 930 33.89 8.41 6.00
CA SER A 930 35.22 8.00 6.46
C SER A 930 35.19 7.43 7.88
N VAL A 931 36.13 6.55 8.16
CA VAL A 931 36.38 5.96 9.49
C VAL A 931 37.75 6.45 9.95
N LEU A 932 37.82 6.99 11.16
CA LEU A 932 39.05 7.52 11.76
C LEU A 932 39.45 6.74 13.00
N ASP A 933 40.75 6.59 13.21
CA ASP A 933 41.32 6.03 14.43
C ASP A 933 41.33 7.05 15.59
N PHE A 934 41.84 6.62 16.75
CA PHE A 934 41.95 7.44 17.96
C PHE A 934 42.90 8.64 17.83
N SER A 935 43.75 8.66 16.79
CA SER A 935 44.67 9.76 16.46
C SER A 935 44.11 10.65 15.33
N ASN A 936 42.84 10.48 14.95
CA ASN A 936 42.20 11.14 13.81
C ASN A 936 42.82 10.83 12.44
N ASN A 937 43.55 9.72 12.30
CA ASN A 937 43.99 9.26 10.99
C ASN A 937 42.87 8.52 10.29
N ILE A 938 42.76 8.69 8.97
CA ILE A 938 41.77 7.99 8.15
C ILE A 938 42.17 6.51 8.04
N LEU A 939 41.36 5.63 8.63
CA LEU A 939 41.47 4.18 8.46
C LEU A 939 40.84 3.73 7.13
N LYS A 940 39.69 4.31 6.79
CA LYS A 940 38.93 4.01 5.57
C LYS A 940 38.25 5.26 5.05
N ASN A 941 38.17 5.38 3.73
CA ASN A 941 37.44 6.44 3.03
C ASN A 941 36.54 5.81 1.99
N TYR A 942 35.30 6.30 1.88
CA TYR A 942 34.27 5.73 1.03
C TYR A 942 33.84 6.75 -0.02
N GLN A 943 33.84 6.33 -1.28
CA GLN A 943 33.25 7.07 -2.38
C GLN A 943 32.03 6.29 -2.88
N TYR A 944 30.87 6.93 -2.82
CA TYR A 944 29.63 6.33 -3.26
C TYR A 944 29.38 6.67 -4.72
N ASN A 945 29.57 5.68 -5.57
CA ASN A 945 29.16 5.73 -6.97
C ASN A 945 27.87 4.94 -7.09
N TYR A 946 26.80 5.58 -7.57
CA TYR A 946 25.58 4.83 -7.91
C TYR A 946 25.91 3.88 -9.05
N ARG A 947 25.65 2.59 -8.84
CA ARG A 947 25.80 1.59 -9.88
C ARG A 947 24.84 1.93 -11.01
N THR A 948 25.36 2.34 -12.16
CA THR A 948 24.64 2.26 -13.44
C THR A 948 24.32 0.80 -13.67
N ASN A 949 23.03 0.45 -13.72
CA ASN A 949 22.57 -0.94 -13.92
C ASN A 949 22.78 -1.40 -15.36
#